data_AF-A0A926QNA2-F1
#
_entry.id   AF-A0A926QNA2-F1
#
_cell.length_a   1.000
_cell.length_b   1.000
_cell.length_c   1.000
_cell.angle_alpha   90.00
_cell.angle_beta   90.00
_cell.angle_gamma   90.00
#
_symmetry.space_group_name_H-M   'P 1'
#
loop_
_entity.id
_entity.type
_entity.pdbx_description
1 polymer ?
#
loop_
_entity_poly.entity_id
_entity_poly.type
_entity_poly.pdbx_seq_one_letter_code
_entity_poly.pdbx_strand_id
1 'polypeptide(L)'
;MSKLTDVPKRILIGRALRSDRLGETLLPKRIALPVFASDPLSSVAYAPGEVLLVLSIAGVSAYHFSPWIAVAVVVLMFTVVASYRQNVHAYPSGGGDYEVATTNLGPKAGLTVASALLVDYVLTVAVSISSGIENLGSAIPFVVEHKVFCAIAVILLLTLMNLRGVKESGTLFAIPTYVFVAGVFIMIVWGAFRGLVLDDTMRAPTADYEIKPEHQGLAGFALVFLLLRAFSSGCAALTGVEAISNGVPAFRKPKSKNAGTTLALMGLLAVTMFCGIIALAAATNVRMAENPAVDLIHNGVAVGADYVQNPVISQVAEAVFGKGSFLFIVLAAATALVLFLAANTAYNGFPLLGSILAQDRYLPRQLHTRGDRLAFSNGIVLLAGAAMLLVWIYGADSTRLIQLYIVGVFVSFTLSQIGMVRHWNRHLATERDQAKRRHMIRSRAINTFGAFFTGLVLVVVLATKFTHGAWVALLGMCIFYATMTAIRKHYDRVSEEIAAPEDPEEAPSDDIVRPSRVHSVVLISKIHRPTLRALAYAKLLRSDSLEALSVNVDPAETKALREEWERRGIDVPLKVLDSPYREITRPVIEYVKSLRKESPRDAVSVIIPEYVVGHWYEHLLHNQSALRLKGRLLFTPGVMVTSVPYQLQSSEAAKRRARKRQEWNAPGAVRRGPAQTDRAKESSPST
;
A
#
# COMPACT_ATOMS: atom_id res chain seq x y z
N MET A 1 23.86 -6.96 -8.49
CA MET A 1 22.60 -6.58 -9.17
C MET A 1 22.46 -5.06 -9.18
N SER A 2 21.88 -4.53 -10.26
CA SER A 2 21.71 -3.12 -10.69
C SER A 2 22.00 -1.99 -9.67
N LYS A 3 23.05 -1.19 -9.92
CA LYS A 3 23.38 0.06 -9.21
C LYS A 3 22.68 1.30 -9.82
N LEU A 4 21.86 1.11 -10.86
CA LEU A 4 21.14 2.17 -11.58
C LEU A 4 19.97 2.71 -10.78
N THR A 5 19.27 1.83 -10.07
CA THR A 5 18.17 2.20 -9.18
C THR A 5 18.71 3.00 -7.99
N ASP A 6 19.89 2.67 -7.49
CA ASP A 6 20.42 3.22 -6.24
C ASP A 6 20.61 4.74 -6.20
N VAL A 7 21.04 5.41 -7.28
CA VAL A 7 21.30 6.87 -7.24
C VAL A 7 20.01 7.71 -7.23
N PRO A 8 19.08 7.57 -8.20
CA PRO A 8 17.79 8.24 -8.14
C PRO A 8 16.98 7.80 -6.92
N LYS A 9 17.03 6.51 -6.55
CA LYS A 9 16.42 6.01 -5.30
C LYS A 9 17.03 6.69 -4.08
N ARG A 10 18.34 6.95 -4.01
CA ARG A 10 18.95 7.65 -2.85
C ARG A 10 18.67 9.15 -2.83
N ILE A 11 18.46 9.79 -3.98
CA ILE A 11 18.04 11.21 -4.04
C ILE A 11 16.57 11.34 -3.61
N LEU A 12 15.72 10.43 -4.08
CA LEU A 12 14.28 10.45 -3.80
C LEU A 12 13.92 9.88 -2.43
N ILE A 13 14.56 8.80 -1.98
CA ILE A 13 14.23 8.03 -0.75
C ILE A 13 15.22 8.34 0.38
N GLY A 14 16.43 8.81 0.06
CA GLY A 14 17.51 9.03 1.01
C GLY A 14 18.35 7.77 1.31
N ARG A 15 19.25 7.87 2.29
CA ARG A 15 20.23 6.81 2.58
C ARG A 15 19.60 5.62 3.29
N ALA A 16 20.08 4.41 3.00
CA ALA A 16 19.63 3.18 3.64
C ALA A 16 19.88 3.19 5.15
N LEU A 17 18.88 2.77 5.92
CA LEU A 17 18.94 2.55 7.36
C LEU A 17 19.28 1.09 7.65
N ARG A 18 20.09 0.86 8.68
CA ARG A 18 20.39 -0.48 9.16
C ARG A 18 19.20 -1.06 9.94
N SER A 19 18.98 -2.37 9.83
CA SER A 19 17.88 -3.08 10.48
C SER A 19 17.91 -3.01 12.01
N ASP A 20 19.06 -2.74 12.62
CA ASP A 20 19.25 -2.56 14.07
C ASP A 20 18.67 -1.24 14.61
N ARG A 21 18.35 -0.27 13.73
CA ARG A 21 17.69 1.00 14.10
C ARG A 21 16.16 0.91 14.19
N LEU A 22 15.60 -0.30 14.16
CA LEU A 22 14.19 -0.58 14.45
C LEU A 22 13.89 -0.38 15.95
N GLY A 23 14.07 0.84 16.45
CA GLY A 23 13.39 1.26 17.67
C GLY A 23 11.92 1.44 17.34
N GLU A 24 11.02 0.64 17.93
CA GLU A 24 9.59 0.96 17.93
C GLU A 24 9.41 2.28 18.68
N THR A 25 9.22 3.39 17.97
CA THR A 25 8.76 4.65 18.57
C THR A 25 7.30 4.47 18.97
N LEU A 26 7.08 3.84 20.12
CA LEU A 26 5.76 3.64 20.70
C LEU A 26 5.11 5.00 20.95
N LEU A 27 3.91 5.19 20.41
CA LEU A 27 3.21 6.47 20.49
C LEU A 27 2.43 6.58 21.82
N PRO A 28 2.59 7.70 22.56
CA PRO A 28 1.70 8.01 23.67
C PRO A 28 0.30 8.37 23.15
N LYS A 29 -0.75 8.15 23.95
CA LYS A 29 -2.16 8.40 23.55
C LYS A 29 -2.43 9.79 22.95
N ARG A 30 -1.73 10.83 23.43
CA ARG A 30 -1.87 12.22 22.94
C ARG A 30 -1.36 12.41 21.51
N ILE A 31 -0.44 11.57 21.06
CA ILE A 31 0.09 11.61 19.69
C ILE A 31 -0.62 10.54 18.84
N ALA A 32 -0.93 9.39 19.43
CA ALA A 32 -1.62 8.30 18.76
C ALA A 32 -3.05 8.67 18.32
N LEU A 33 -3.79 9.47 19.10
CA LEU A 33 -5.11 9.95 18.70
C LEU A 33 -5.02 10.75 17.38
N PRO A 34 -4.27 11.86 17.28
CA PRO A 34 -4.15 12.59 16.02
C PRO A 34 -3.62 11.80 14.83
N VAL A 35 -2.74 10.82 15.06
CA VAL A 35 -2.08 10.04 14.01
C VAL A 35 -2.97 8.92 13.47
N PHE A 36 -3.75 8.25 14.32
CA PHE A 36 -4.63 7.13 13.90
C PHE A 36 -6.10 7.53 13.79
N ALA A 37 -6.52 8.62 14.43
CA ALA A 37 -7.88 9.14 14.35
C ALA A 37 -8.04 10.25 13.29
N SER A 38 -6.98 10.64 12.57
CA SER A 38 -7.09 11.61 11.48
C SER A 38 -8.13 11.18 10.45
N ASP A 39 -8.10 9.91 10.05
CA ASP A 39 -9.03 9.33 9.09
C ASP A 39 -10.50 9.43 9.56
N PRO A 40 -10.91 8.80 10.68
CA PRO A 40 -12.30 8.87 11.13
C PRO A 40 -12.76 10.27 11.53
N LEU A 41 -11.88 11.14 12.05
CA LEU A 41 -12.25 12.52 12.37
C LEU A 41 -12.41 13.36 11.09
N SER A 42 -11.60 13.10 10.05
CA SER A 42 -11.69 13.80 8.77
C SER A 42 -12.98 13.45 8.03
N SER A 43 -13.54 12.26 8.23
CA SER A 43 -14.81 11.83 7.61
C SER A 43 -15.99 12.74 7.94
N VAL A 44 -15.92 13.46 9.05
CA VAL A 44 -16.90 14.45 9.46
C VAL A 44 -16.90 15.69 8.55
N ALA A 45 -15.84 15.94 7.77
CA ALA A 45 -15.77 17.03 6.82
C ALA A 45 -16.64 16.81 5.57
N TYR A 46 -16.90 15.56 5.17
CA TYR A 46 -17.68 15.22 3.97
C TYR A 46 -18.99 14.48 4.27
N ALA A 47 -19.05 13.63 5.31
CA ALA A 47 -20.22 12.79 5.57
C ALA A 47 -21.54 13.53 5.85
N PRO A 48 -21.57 14.69 6.55
CA PRO A 48 -22.78 15.50 6.66
C PRO A 48 -23.31 15.97 5.29
N GLY A 49 -22.42 16.29 4.36
CA GLY A 49 -22.77 16.65 2.99
C GLY A 49 -23.43 15.52 2.24
N GLU A 50 -22.91 14.30 2.36
CA GLU A 50 -23.48 13.10 1.75
C GLU A 50 -24.93 12.81 2.20
N VAL A 51 -25.29 13.16 3.44
CA VAL A 51 -26.68 13.06 3.91
C VAL A 51 -27.58 14.04 3.17
N LEU A 52 -27.16 15.31 3.07
CA LEU A 52 -27.93 16.37 2.41
C LEU A 52 -28.02 16.14 0.89
N LEU A 53 -26.96 15.63 0.27
CA LEU A 53 -26.92 15.27 -1.15
C LEU A 53 -27.97 14.21 -1.49
N VAL A 54 -28.11 13.15 -0.69
CA VAL A 54 -29.14 12.14 -0.98
C VAL A 54 -30.55 12.68 -0.71
N LEU A 55 -30.73 13.47 0.34
CA LEU A 55 -32.04 14.05 0.64
C LEU A 55 -32.49 15.04 -0.45
N SER A 56 -31.57 15.66 -1.18
CA SER A 56 -31.90 16.63 -2.24
C SER A 56 -32.71 16.03 -3.38
N ILE A 57 -32.63 14.71 -3.60
CA ILE A 57 -33.37 14.00 -4.65
C ILE A 57 -34.89 14.19 -4.48
N ALA A 58 -35.37 14.25 -3.23
CA ALA A 58 -36.76 14.53 -2.89
C ALA A 58 -37.08 16.03 -2.70
N GLY A 59 -36.09 16.90 -2.93
CA GLY A 59 -36.17 18.34 -2.75
C GLY A 59 -35.91 18.81 -1.32
N VAL A 60 -36.00 20.13 -1.13
CA VAL A 60 -35.68 20.83 0.13
C VAL A 60 -36.47 20.31 1.33
N SER A 61 -37.74 19.92 1.15
CA SER A 61 -38.60 19.47 2.26
C SER A 61 -38.08 18.21 2.96
N ALA A 62 -37.32 17.37 2.25
CA ALA A 62 -36.72 16.16 2.82
C ALA A 62 -35.58 16.47 3.82
N TYR A 63 -35.02 17.68 3.81
CA TYR A 63 -33.94 18.06 4.72
C TYR A 63 -34.38 18.05 6.19
N HIS A 64 -35.68 18.16 6.47
CA HIS A 64 -36.23 18.03 7.82
C HIS A 64 -35.96 16.64 8.44
N PHE A 65 -35.70 15.62 7.63
CA PHE A 65 -35.30 14.29 8.13
C PHE A 65 -33.81 14.18 8.49
N SER A 66 -32.97 15.17 8.15
CA SER A 66 -31.54 15.13 8.42
C SER A 66 -31.17 14.91 9.90
N PRO A 67 -31.86 15.49 10.92
CA PRO A 67 -31.52 15.22 12.32
C PRO A 67 -31.83 13.78 12.72
N TRP A 68 -32.91 13.18 12.19
CA TRP A 68 -33.28 11.80 12.47
C TRP A 68 -32.28 10.81 11.84
N ILE A 69 -31.83 11.10 10.62
CA ILE A 69 -30.74 10.34 10.00
C ILE A 69 -29.46 10.48 10.82
N ALA A 70 -29.16 11.69 11.31
CA ALA A 70 -27.99 11.90 12.16
C ALA A 70 -28.04 11.05 13.44
N VAL A 71 -29.19 11.00 14.11
CA VAL A 71 -29.39 10.13 15.29
C VAL A 71 -29.14 8.66 14.94
N ALA A 72 -29.66 8.18 13.81
CA ALA A 72 -29.43 6.81 13.37
C ALA A 72 -27.93 6.52 13.13
N VAL A 73 -27.22 7.43 12.47
CA VAL A 73 -25.76 7.32 12.24
C VAL A 73 -25.00 7.30 13.57
N VAL A 74 -25.39 8.12 14.54
CA VAL A 74 -24.78 8.17 15.87
C VAL A 74 -24.97 6.87 16.64
N VAL A 75 -26.16 6.28 16.61
CA VAL A 75 -26.43 4.97 17.23
C VAL A 75 -25.53 3.90 16.63
N LEU A 76 -25.39 3.88 15.29
CA LEU A 76 -24.49 2.95 14.63
C LEU A 76 -23.03 3.21 15.01
N MET A 77 -22.59 4.47 15.06
CA MET A 77 -21.22 4.83 15.40
C MET A 77 -20.85 4.39 16.82
N PHE A 78 -21.72 4.62 17.81
CA PHE A 78 -21.49 4.10 19.17
C PHE A 78 -21.44 2.58 19.21
N THR A 79 -22.28 1.90 18.42
CA THR A 79 -22.28 0.43 18.32
C THR A 79 -20.97 -0.09 17.74
N VAL A 80 -20.53 0.45 16.61
CA VAL A 80 -19.28 0.05 15.94
C VAL A 80 -18.09 0.34 16.84
N VAL A 81 -18.00 1.54 17.43
CA VAL A 81 -16.92 1.88 18.37
C VAL A 81 -16.92 0.94 19.59
N ALA A 82 -18.08 0.61 20.14
CA ALA A 82 -18.17 -0.35 21.25
C ALA A 82 -17.71 -1.76 20.86
N SER A 83 -18.04 -2.23 19.66
CA SER A 83 -17.58 -3.51 19.12
C SER A 83 -16.07 -3.51 18.85
N TYR A 84 -15.54 -2.48 18.18
CA TYR A 84 -14.11 -2.35 17.90
C TYR A 84 -13.25 -2.24 19.16
N ARG A 85 -13.79 -1.65 20.22
CA ARG A 85 -13.16 -1.70 21.55
C ARG A 85 -13.02 -3.13 22.05
N GLN A 86 -13.94 -4.04 21.73
CA GLN A 86 -13.77 -5.46 22.07
C GLN A 86 -12.69 -6.10 21.18
N ASN A 87 -12.69 -5.81 19.87
CA ASN A 87 -11.72 -6.36 18.92
C ASN A 87 -10.27 -6.08 19.35
N VAL A 88 -9.95 -4.84 19.71
CA VAL A 88 -8.57 -4.47 20.13
C VAL A 88 -8.13 -5.10 21.45
N HIS A 89 -9.07 -5.54 22.29
CA HIS A 89 -8.76 -6.29 23.51
C HIS A 89 -8.59 -7.79 23.24
N ALA A 90 -9.36 -8.35 22.31
CA ALA A 90 -9.28 -9.77 21.93
C ALA A 90 -8.08 -10.06 21.01
N TYR A 91 -7.73 -9.13 20.11
CA TYR A 91 -6.68 -9.29 19.09
C TYR A 91 -5.67 -8.12 19.14
N PRO A 92 -4.68 -8.15 20.06
CA PRO A 92 -3.69 -7.09 20.22
C PRO A 92 -2.61 -7.06 19.13
N SER A 93 -2.59 -8.06 18.25
CA SER A 93 -1.61 -8.31 17.17
C SER A 93 -1.63 -7.25 16.08
N GLY A 94 -2.74 -6.51 15.93
CA GLY A 94 -2.92 -5.50 14.89
C GLY A 94 -3.37 -6.05 13.53
N GLY A 95 -3.78 -7.33 13.45
CA GLY A 95 -4.35 -7.90 12.23
C GLY A 95 -5.81 -7.50 11.98
N GLY A 96 -6.43 -6.79 12.93
CA GLY A 96 -7.74 -6.15 12.78
C GLY A 96 -8.84 -7.08 12.31
N ASP A 97 -9.70 -6.59 11.41
CA ASP A 97 -10.83 -7.34 10.87
C ASP A 97 -10.41 -8.58 10.08
N TYR A 98 -9.25 -8.54 9.41
CA TYR A 98 -8.70 -9.69 8.70
C TYR A 98 -8.42 -10.85 9.67
N GLU A 99 -7.76 -10.57 10.79
CA GLU A 99 -7.45 -11.56 11.82
C GLU A 99 -8.72 -12.10 12.49
N VAL A 100 -9.68 -11.21 12.81
CA VAL A 100 -10.98 -11.58 13.37
C VAL A 100 -11.75 -12.52 12.44
N ALA A 101 -11.87 -12.17 11.15
CA ALA A 101 -12.60 -12.98 10.19
C ALA A 101 -11.89 -14.31 9.89
N THR A 102 -10.58 -14.28 9.69
CA THR A 102 -9.78 -15.50 9.41
C THR A 102 -9.87 -16.49 10.57
N THR A 103 -9.71 -16.01 11.81
CA THR A 103 -9.68 -16.87 13.00
C THR A 103 -11.05 -17.45 13.35
N ASN A 104 -12.13 -16.68 13.16
CA ASN A 104 -13.47 -17.10 13.63
C ASN A 104 -14.36 -17.65 12.52
N LEU A 105 -14.23 -17.19 11.27
CA LEU A 105 -15.06 -17.60 10.13
C LEU A 105 -14.31 -18.46 9.10
N GLY A 106 -12.98 -18.43 9.13
CA GLY A 106 -12.10 -19.25 8.29
C GLY A 106 -11.44 -18.48 7.14
N PRO A 107 -10.53 -19.13 6.39
CA PRO A 107 -9.64 -18.45 5.44
C PRO A 107 -10.35 -17.74 4.29
N LYS A 108 -11.47 -18.29 3.79
CA LYS A 108 -12.24 -17.66 2.70
C LYS A 108 -12.86 -16.33 3.12
N ALA A 109 -13.46 -16.30 4.32
CA ALA A 109 -14.02 -15.07 4.88
C ALA A 109 -12.91 -14.05 5.18
N GLY A 110 -11.78 -14.51 5.71
CA GLY A 110 -10.57 -13.70 5.86
C GLY A 110 -10.12 -13.07 4.55
N LEU A 111 -10.08 -13.85 3.46
CA LEU A 111 -9.67 -13.35 2.14
C LEU A 111 -10.66 -12.33 1.56
N THR A 112 -11.96 -12.51 1.79
CA THR A 112 -12.98 -11.51 1.43
C THR A 112 -12.75 -10.19 2.17
N VAL A 113 -12.50 -10.24 3.49
CA VAL A 113 -12.17 -9.05 4.30
C VAL A 113 -10.86 -8.42 3.83
N ALA A 114 -9.81 -9.21 3.59
CA ALA A 114 -8.54 -8.70 3.07
C ALA A 114 -8.73 -7.97 1.73
N SER A 115 -9.53 -8.53 0.83
CA SER A 115 -9.83 -7.91 -0.47
C SER A 115 -10.57 -6.59 -0.29
N ALA A 116 -11.55 -6.55 0.62
CA ALA A 116 -12.28 -5.34 0.97
C ALA A 116 -11.35 -4.26 1.54
N LEU A 117 -10.51 -4.60 2.53
CA LEU A 117 -9.55 -3.67 3.15
C LEU A 117 -8.49 -3.15 2.16
N LEU A 118 -8.00 -3.97 1.23
CA LEU A 118 -7.05 -3.51 0.21
C LEU A 118 -7.68 -2.48 -0.73
N VAL A 119 -8.93 -2.69 -1.14
CA VAL A 119 -9.71 -1.71 -1.90
C VAL A 119 -9.98 -0.47 -1.05
N ASP A 120 -10.32 -0.68 0.22
CA ASP A 120 -10.61 0.37 1.18
C ASP A 120 -9.45 1.36 1.29
N TYR A 121 -8.24 0.86 1.57
CA TYR A 121 -7.05 1.71 1.66
C TYR A 121 -6.75 2.49 0.38
N VAL A 122 -6.97 1.90 -0.80
CA VAL A 122 -6.80 2.62 -2.08
C VAL A 122 -7.82 3.77 -2.17
N LEU A 123 -9.07 3.49 -1.79
CA LEU A 123 -10.14 4.48 -1.77
C LEU A 123 -9.95 5.53 -0.67
N THR A 124 -9.42 5.19 0.51
CA THR A 124 -9.07 6.16 1.56
C THR A 124 -8.11 7.23 1.04
N VAL A 125 -7.08 6.83 0.28
CA VAL A 125 -6.17 7.81 -0.35
C VAL A 125 -6.92 8.65 -1.39
N ALA A 126 -7.66 8.00 -2.30
CA ALA A 126 -8.36 8.71 -3.37
C ALA A 126 -9.42 9.70 -2.85
N VAL A 127 -10.28 9.27 -1.93
CA VAL A 127 -11.33 10.06 -1.27
C VAL A 127 -10.69 11.20 -0.48
N SER A 128 -9.75 10.89 0.43
CA SER A 128 -9.23 11.92 1.32
C SER A 128 -8.46 13.00 0.56
N ILE A 129 -7.68 12.64 -0.46
CA ILE A 129 -7.01 13.64 -1.30
C ILE A 129 -8.03 14.46 -2.11
N SER A 130 -9.03 13.81 -2.71
CA SER A 130 -10.03 14.52 -3.51
C SER A 130 -10.85 15.48 -2.65
N SER A 131 -11.38 15.04 -1.51
CA SER A 131 -12.08 15.90 -0.55
C SER A 131 -11.17 16.99 0.01
N GLY A 132 -9.89 16.70 0.26
CA GLY A 132 -8.92 17.70 0.73
C GLY A 132 -8.68 18.80 -0.31
N ILE A 133 -8.60 18.43 -1.58
CA ILE A 133 -8.48 19.37 -2.72
C ILE A 133 -9.76 20.20 -2.89
N GLU A 134 -10.94 19.62 -2.71
CA GLU A 134 -12.21 20.38 -2.75
C GLU A 134 -12.31 21.40 -1.60
N ASN A 135 -11.94 21.01 -0.37
CA ASN A 135 -11.92 21.92 0.77
C ASN A 135 -10.88 23.03 0.59
N LEU A 136 -9.68 22.70 0.10
CA LEU A 136 -8.66 23.71 -0.21
C LEU A 136 -9.09 24.62 -1.36
N GLY A 137 -9.77 24.07 -2.37
CA GLY A 137 -10.31 24.79 -3.51
C GLY A 137 -11.37 25.82 -3.13
N SER A 138 -12.13 25.59 -2.06
CA SER A 138 -13.09 26.57 -1.54
C SER A 138 -12.43 27.89 -1.07
N ALA A 139 -11.12 27.86 -0.77
CA ALA A 139 -10.32 29.04 -0.41
C ALA A 139 -9.34 29.49 -1.51
N ILE A 140 -8.92 28.60 -2.42
CA ILE A 140 -7.90 28.87 -3.45
C ILE A 140 -8.43 28.48 -4.85
N PRO A 141 -8.84 29.44 -5.70
CA PRO A 141 -9.45 29.16 -7.01
C PRO A 141 -8.58 28.32 -7.95
N PHE A 142 -7.26 28.53 -7.96
CA PHE A 142 -6.32 27.77 -8.81
C PHE A 142 -6.41 26.25 -8.61
N VAL A 143 -6.71 25.81 -7.38
CA VAL A 143 -6.84 24.39 -7.02
C VAL A 143 -8.10 23.78 -7.64
N VAL A 144 -9.16 24.59 -7.81
CA VAL A 144 -10.44 24.17 -8.40
C VAL A 144 -10.32 23.99 -9.92
N GLU A 145 -9.54 24.82 -10.59
CA GLU A 145 -9.30 24.70 -12.05
C GLU A 145 -8.45 23.46 -12.39
N HIS A 146 -7.52 23.09 -11.51
CA HIS A 146 -6.54 22.02 -11.76
C HIS A 146 -6.67 20.84 -10.77
N LYS A 147 -7.89 20.52 -10.33
CA LYS A 147 -8.17 19.52 -9.26
C LYS A 147 -7.38 18.22 -9.41
N VAL A 148 -7.46 17.59 -10.58
CA VAL A 148 -6.81 16.28 -10.84
C VAL A 148 -5.29 16.38 -10.74
N PHE A 149 -4.70 17.43 -11.32
CA PHE A 149 -3.26 17.64 -11.27
C PHE A 149 -2.78 17.89 -9.84
N CYS A 150 -3.47 18.76 -9.10
CA CYS A 150 -3.16 19.02 -7.69
C CYS A 150 -3.31 17.77 -6.82
N ALA A 151 -4.36 16.97 -7.03
CA ALA A 151 -4.58 15.71 -6.31
C ALA A 151 -3.43 14.72 -6.55
N ILE A 152 -3.05 14.49 -7.81
CA ILE A 152 -1.92 13.60 -8.16
C ILE A 152 -0.60 14.13 -7.57
N ALA A 153 -0.36 15.44 -7.63
CA ALA A 153 0.84 16.04 -7.05
C ALA A 153 0.92 15.82 -5.52
N VAL A 154 -0.19 15.95 -4.80
CA VAL A 154 -0.26 15.66 -3.36
C VAL A 154 -0.03 14.17 -3.08
N ILE A 155 -0.63 13.26 -3.86
CA ILE A 155 -0.38 11.81 -3.74
C ILE A 155 1.10 11.49 -3.92
N LEU A 156 1.76 12.07 -4.93
CA LEU A 156 3.19 11.90 -5.15
C LEU A 156 4.04 12.44 -3.99
N LEU A 157 3.69 13.61 -3.45
CA LEU A 157 4.37 14.19 -2.30
C LEU A 157 4.26 13.29 -1.06
N LEU A 158 3.05 12.82 -0.74
CA LEU A 158 2.83 11.89 0.38
C LEU A 158 3.54 10.55 0.16
N THR A 159 3.55 10.06 -1.07
CA THR A 159 4.29 8.83 -1.44
C THR A 159 5.78 9.01 -1.19
N LEU A 160 6.37 10.12 -1.63
CA LEU A 160 7.79 10.43 -1.41
C LEU A 160 8.11 10.57 0.08
N MET A 161 7.24 11.23 0.86
CA MET A 161 7.39 11.37 2.30
C MET A 161 7.39 10.01 3.01
N ASN A 162 6.44 9.12 2.65
CA ASN A 162 6.33 7.77 3.21
C ASN A 162 7.51 6.88 2.81
N LEU A 163 7.96 6.95 1.56
CA LEU A 163 9.15 6.23 1.09
C LEU A 163 10.41 6.71 1.81
N ARG A 164 10.58 8.02 2.00
CA ARG A 164 11.73 8.61 2.73
C ARG A 164 11.78 8.17 4.20
N GLY A 165 10.67 7.66 4.74
CA GLY A 165 10.59 7.24 6.12
C GLY A 165 10.78 8.41 7.07
N VAL A 166 10.13 9.55 6.79
CA VAL A 166 10.10 10.74 7.67
C VAL A 166 9.25 10.41 8.91
N LYS A 167 9.66 9.41 9.68
CA LYS A 167 9.03 8.96 10.92
C LYS A 167 9.41 9.84 12.12
N GLU A 168 10.13 10.93 11.90
CA GLU A 168 10.84 11.65 12.97
C GLU A 168 10.04 12.69 13.75
N SER A 169 8.74 12.89 13.52
CA SER A 169 7.92 13.71 14.44
C SER A 169 6.43 13.39 14.37
N GLY A 170 5.98 12.35 15.08
CA GLY A 170 4.55 12.12 15.33
C GLY A 170 3.84 13.37 15.89
N THR A 171 4.59 14.26 16.55
CA THR A 171 4.12 15.58 17.01
C THR A 171 3.76 16.53 15.86
N LEU A 172 4.54 16.56 14.78
CA LEU A 172 4.26 17.44 13.63
C LEU A 172 2.99 16.99 12.88
N PHE A 173 2.78 15.67 12.81
CA PHE A 173 1.56 15.08 12.26
C PHE A 173 0.34 15.28 13.17
N ALA A 174 0.53 15.57 14.46
CA ALA A 174 -0.60 15.74 15.39
C ALA A 174 -1.24 17.14 15.33
N ILE A 175 -0.49 18.16 14.93
CA ILE A 175 -0.93 19.56 14.96
C ILE A 175 -2.16 19.80 14.10
N PRO A 176 -2.22 19.39 12.81
CA PRO A 176 -3.38 19.66 11.97
C PRO A 176 -4.67 19.06 12.52
N THR A 177 -4.63 17.83 13.04
CA THR A 177 -5.81 17.18 13.62
C THR A 177 -6.37 17.94 14.80
N TYR A 178 -5.51 18.43 15.69
CA TYR A 178 -5.97 19.23 16.83
C TYR A 178 -6.51 20.59 16.42
N VAL A 179 -5.87 21.26 15.46
CA VAL A 179 -6.35 22.55 14.93
C VAL A 179 -7.72 22.38 14.28
N PHE A 180 -7.91 21.31 13.49
CA PHE A 180 -9.21 21.00 12.87
C PHE A 180 -10.29 20.72 13.90
N VAL A 181 -10.03 19.81 14.85
CA VAL A 181 -11.00 19.48 15.91
C VAL A 181 -11.37 20.74 16.70
N ALA A 182 -10.38 21.50 17.17
CA ALA A 182 -10.63 22.75 17.89
C ALA A 182 -11.39 23.77 17.04
N GLY A 183 -11.03 23.94 15.77
CA GLY A 183 -11.70 24.85 14.84
C GLY A 183 -13.17 24.49 14.62
N VAL A 184 -13.49 23.21 14.45
CA VAL A 184 -14.89 22.75 14.34
C VAL A 184 -15.65 22.96 15.65
N PHE A 185 -15.05 22.69 16.81
CA PHE A 185 -15.70 22.97 18.09
C PHE A 185 -15.94 24.47 18.30
N ILE A 186 -14.98 25.33 17.95
CA ILE A 186 -15.15 26.78 17.99
C ILE A 186 -16.28 27.20 17.05
N MET A 187 -16.35 26.65 15.84
CA MET A 187 -17.44 26.91 14.90
C MET A 187 -18.81 26.51 15.46
N ILE A 188 -18.91 25.34 16.08
CA ILE A 188 -20.14 24.85 16.71
C ILE A 188 -20.57 25.76 17.86
N VAL A 189 -19.67 26.06 18.78
CA VAL A 189 -19.97 26.89 19.96
C VAL A 189 -20.30 28.32 19.56
N TRP A 190 -19.52 28.91 18.65
CA TRP A 190 -19.73 30.28 18.18
C TRP A 190 -21.01 30.40 17.34
N GLY A 191 -21.27 29.45 16.44
CA GLY A 191 -22.52 29.40 15.68
C GLY A 191 -23.74 29.23 16.59
N ALA A 192 -23.67 28.36 17.60
CA ALA A 192 -24.73 28.21 18.60
C ALA A 192 -24.95 29.49 19.41
N PHE A 193 -23.87 30.19 19.80
CA PHE A 193 -23.96 31.48 20.48
C PHE A 193 -24.62 32.56 19.60
N ARG A 194 -24.23 32.66 18.33
CA ARG A 194 -24.86 33.59 17.36
C ARG A 194 -26.35 33.30 17.17
N GLY A 195 -26.71 32.04 16.99
CA GLY A 195 -28.10 31.66 16.75
C GLY A 195 -28.99 31.75 17.99
N LEU A 196 -28.51 31.33 19.16
CA LEU A 196 -29.34 31.22 20.37
C LEU A 196 -29.29 32.46 21.28
N VAL A 197 -28.18 33.20 21.30
CA VAL A 197 -27.98 34.32 22.23
C VAL A 197 -28.07 35.67 21.51
N LEU A 198 -27.48 35.79 20.33
CA LEU A 198 -27.49 37.02 19.54
C LEU A 198 -28.72 37.14 18.63
N ASP A 199 -29.53 36.09 18.51
CA ASP A 199 -30.69 35.99 17.61
C ASP A 199 -30.34 36.33 16.15
N ASP A 200 -29.11 35.98 15.74
CA ASP A 200 -28.55 36.31 14.44
C ASP A 200 -28.94 35.25 13.41
N THR A 201 -29.56 35.68 12.31
CA THR A 201 -29.93 34.80 11.20
C THR A 201 -28.72 34.54 10.30
N MET A 202 -27.90 33.56 10.68
CA MET A 202 -26.78 33.09 9.85
C MET A 202 -27.31 32.48 8.55
N ARG A 203 -26.79 32.90 7.39
CA ARG A 203 -27.19 32.37 6.07
C ARG A 203 -25.97 31.82 5.34
N ALA A 204 -26.05 30.57 4.89
CA ALA A 204 -25.05 29.97 4.02
C ALA A 204 -25.06 30.61 2.62
N PRO A 205 -23.96 30.53 1.85
CA PRO A 205 -23.91 31.06 0.48
C PRO A 205 -24.98 30.49 -0.46
N THR A 206 -25.45 29.28 -0.17
CA THR A 206 -26.49 28.58 -0.93
C THR A 206 -27.90 28.71 -0.33
N ALA A 207 -28.08 29.51 0.72
CA ALA A 207 -29.35 29.59 1.44
C ALA A 207 -30.51 30.09 0.57
N ASP A 208 -30.22 30.92 -0.43
CA ASP A 208 -31.18 31.46 -1.40
C ASP A 208 -31.42 30.53 -2.60
N TYR A 209 -30.78 29.35 -2.65
CA TYR A 209 -30.91 28.45 -3.77
C TYR A 209 -32.14 27.56 -3.59
N GLU A 210 -32.84 27.30 -4.68
CA GLU A 210 -33.92 26.33 -4.74
C GLU A 210 -33.38 25.00 -5.27
N ILE A 211 -33.93 23.89 -4.76
CA ILE A 211 -33.60 22.55 -5.25
C ILE A 211 -34.78 22.06 -6.06
N LYS A 212 -34.56 21.81 -7.35
CA LYS A 212 -35.53 21.12 -8.19
C LYS A 212 -35.57 19.65 -7.78
N PRO A 213 -36.69 19.14 -7.24
CA PRO A 213 -36.79 17.72 -6.91
C PRO A 213 -36.76 16.90 -8.20
N GLU A 214 -35.88 15.89 -8.26
CA GLU A 214 -35.87 14.93 -9.37
C GLU A 214 -37.17 14.13 -9.40
N HIS A 215 -37.74 13.84 -8.23
CA HIS A 215 -38.97 13.08 -8.07
C HIS A 215 -39.94 13.83 -7.13
N GLN A 216 -41.09 14.24 -7.66
CA GLN A 216 -42.15 14.86 -6.87
C GLN A 216 -43.05 13.80 -6.22
N GLY A 217 -43.49 14.03 -4.98
CA GLY A 217 -44.49 13.18 -4.32
C GLY A 217 -43.98 11.84 -3.81
N LEU A 218 -42.69 11.72 -3.48
CA LEU A 218 -42.14 10.52 -2.84
C LEU A 218 -42.84 10.26 -1.49
N ALA A 219 -43.73 9.27 -1.47
CA ALA A 219 -44.48 8.85 -0.28
C ALA A 219 -44.35 7.33 -0.04
N GLY A 220 -44.72 6.90 1.17
CA GLY A 220 -44.72 5.47 1.54
C GLY A 220 -43.34 4.82 1.43
N PHE A 221 -43.26 3.69 0.73
CA PHE A 221 -42.02 2.91 0.60
C PHE A 221 -40.88 3.68 -0.06
N ALA A 222 -41.16 4.57 -1.01
CA ALA A 222 -40.14 5.33 -1.71
C ALA A 222 -39.43 6.34 -0.79
N LEU A 223 -40.18 6.96 0.13
CA LEU A 223 -39.62 7.85 1.16
C LEU A 223 -38.75 7.05 2.15
N VAL A 224 -39.24 5.91 2.64
CA VAL A 224 -38.45 5.06 3.55
C VAL A 224 -37.15 4.62 2.89
N PHE A 225 -37.20 4.24 1.61
CA PHE A 225 -36.03 3.84 0.84
C PHE A 225 -35.03 4.99 0.65
N LEU A 226 -35.51 6.21 0.39
CA LEU A 226 -34.67 7.40 0.34
C LEU A 226 -33.99 7.69 1.69
N LEU A 227 -34.73 7.59 2.79
CA LEU A 227 -34.17 7.78 4.13
C LEU A 227 -33.11 6.73 4.47
N LEU A 228 -33.33 5.48 4.06
CA LEU A 228 -32.32 4.42 4.17
C LEU A 228 -31.08 4.69 3.31
N ARG A 229 -31.25 5.20 2.08
CA ARG A 229 -30.14 5.62 1.21
C ARG A 229 -29.35 6.77 1.85
N ALA A 230 -30.03 7.77 2.42
CA ALA A 230 -29.39 8.91 3.08
C ALA A 230 -28.66 8.50 4.36
N PHE A 231 -29.26 7.60 5.15
CA PHE A 231 -28.62 6.97 6.30
C PHE A 231 -27.35 6.20 5.90
N SER A 232 -27.45 5.38 4.86
CA SER A 232 -26.33 4.62 4.32
C SER A 232 -25.19 5.53 3.81
N SER A 233 -25.50 6.66 3.18
CA SER A 233 -24.51 7.69 2.80
C SER A 233 -23.87 8.35 4.02
N GLY A 234 -24.66 8.75 5.02
CA GLY A 234 -24.15 9.35 6.26
C GLY A 234 -23.26 8.41 7.07
N CYS A 235 -23.41 7.09 6.88
CA CYS A 235 -22.53 6.10 7.49
C CYS A 235 -21.08 6.17 7.00
N ALA A 236 -20.77 6.95 5.96
CA ALA A 236 -19.40 7.28 5.59
C ALA A 236 -18.61 7.94 6.74
N ALA A 237 -19.29 8.53 7.74
CA ALA A 237 -18.67 9.07 8.96
C ALA A 237 -18.00 8.00 9.83
N LEU A 238 -18.36 6.71 9.69
CA LEU A 238 -17.79 5.60 10.47
C LEU A 238 -16.50 5.03 9.87
N THR A 239 -16.12 5.50 8.70
CA THR A 239 -14.92 5.05 8.01
C THR A 239 -13.68 5.44 8.81
N GLY A 240 -12.58 4.68 8.68
CA GLY A 240 -11.35 4.93 9.42
C GLY A 240 -11.33 4.50 10.89
N VAL A 241 -12.44 4.04 11.48
CA VAL A 241 -12.45 3.44 12.84
C VAL A 241 -11.50 2.24 12.92
N GLU A 242 -11.38 1.49 11.82
CA GLU A 242 -10.47 0.35 11.65
C GLU A 242 -8.98 0.70 11.67
N ALA A 243 -8.63 1.96 11.37
CA ALA A 243 -7.23 2.38 11.40
C ALA A 243 -6.62 2.23 12.80
N ILE A 244 -7.41 2.51 13.84
CA ILE A 244 -6.95 2.37 15.23
C ILE A 244 -6.84 0.89 15.62
N SER A 245 -7.71 0.01 15.14
CA SER A 245 -7.61 -1.43 15.43
C SER A 245 -6.43 -2.09 14.71
N ASN A 246 -6.11 -1.65 13.50
CA ASN A 246 -4.93 -2.12 12.76
C ASN A 246 -3.64 -1.53 13.37
N GLY A 247 -3.71 -0.34 13.96
CA GLY A 247 -2.60 0.38 14.58
C GLY A 247 -2.24 -0.04 16.02
N VAL A 248 -2.92 -1.01 16.63
CA VAL A 248 -2.70 -1.41 18.05
C VAL A 248 -1.22 -1.66 18.40
N PRO A 249 -0.39 -2.32 17.56
CA PRO A 249 1.02 -2.56 17.87
C PRO A 249 1.84 -1.28 18.08
N ALA A 250 1.44 -0.14 17.51
CA ALA A 250 2.17 1.12 17.62
C ALA A 250 1.92 1.87 18.95
N PHE A 251 0.92 1.45 19.74
CA PHE A 251 0.60 2.09 21.02
C PHE A 251 1.61 1.71 22.11
N ARG A 252 1.91 2.64 23.01
CA ARG A 252 2.66 2.35 24.24
C ARG A 252 1.90 1.36 25.12
N LYS A 253 2.63 0.45 25.80
CA LYS A 253 2.05 -0.51 26.76
C LYS A 253 1.33 0.24 27.90
N PRO A 254 0.15 -0.22 28.37
CA PRO A 254 -0.64 -1.36 27.86
C PRO A 254 -1.36 -1.03 26.53
N LYS A 255 -1.05 -1.79 25.46
CA LYS A 255 -1.41 -1.44 24.06
C LYS A 255 -2.93 -1.42 23.84
N SER A 256 -3.62 -2.53 24.11
CA SER A 256 -5.07 -2.68 23.90
C SER A 256 -5.91 -1.68 24.70
N LYS A 257 -5.55 -1.42 25.96
CA LYS A 257 -6.26 -0.46 26.80
C LYS A 257 -6.15 0.95 26.24
N ASN A 258 -4.95 1.35 25.83
CA ASN A 258 -4.71 2.67 25.23
C ASN A 258 -5.42 2.82 23.88
N ALA A 259 -5.39 1.79 23.02
CA ALA A 259 -6.12 1.78 21.76
C ALA A 259 -7.64 1.88 21.99
N GLY A 260 -8.18 1.10 22.93
CA GLY A 260 -9.60 1.10 23.26
C GLY A 260 -10.11 2.42 23.86
N THR A 261 -9.29 3.13 24.65
CA THR A 261 -9.63 4.49 25.10
C THR A 261 -9.57 5.50 23.96
N THR A 262 -8.61 5.35 23.04
CA THR A 262 -8.47 6.22 21.88
C THR A 262 -9.65 6.09 20.93
N LEU A 263 -10.13 4.86 20.67
CA LEU A 263 -11.37 4.59 19.93
C LEU A 263 -12.59 5.29 20.56
N ALA A 264 -12.73 5.22 21.88
CA ALA A 264 -13.86 5.86 22.58
C ALA A 264 -13.82 7.40 22.47
N LEU A 265 -12.64 8.01 22.64
CA LEU A 265 -12.46 9.45 22.50
C LEU A 265 -12.71 9.92 21.07
N MET A 266 -12.16 9.21 20.08
CA MET A 266 -12.39 9.50 18.67
C MET A 266 -13.88 9.42 18.33
N GLY A 267 -14.57 8.34 18.75
CA GLY A 267 -16.01 8.19 18.50
C GLY A 267 -16.84 9.32 19.12
N LEU A 268 -16.52 9.73 20.36
CA LEU A 268 -17.21 10.85 21.01
C LEU A 268 -16.99 12.16 20.25
N LEU A 269 -15.74 12.49 19.90
CA LEU A 269 -15.41 13.71 19.16
C LEU A 269 -16.09 13.73 17.78
N ALA A 270 -16.03 12.62 17.05
CA ALA A 270 -16.66 12.48 15.74
C ALA A 270 -18.18 12.64 15.81
N VAL A 271 -18.85 12.02 16.80
CA VAL A 271 -20.31 12.17 17.03
C VAL A 271 -20.65 13.64 17.27
N THR A 272 -19.95 14.31 18.19
CA THR A 272 -20.25 15.70 18.54
C THR A 272 -20.04 16.64 17.37
N MET A 273 -18.95 16.46 16.62
CA MET A 273 -18.66 17.25 15.42
C MET A 273 -19.71 17.00 14.32
N PHE A 274 -20.05 15.74 14.05
CA PHE A 274 -21.03 15.37 13.02
C PHE A 274 -22.41 15.95 13.31
N CYS A 275 -22.91 15.79 14.54
CA CYS A 275 -24.18 16.38 14.97
C CYS A 275 -24.14 17.91 14.91
N GLY A 276 -23.05 18.53 15.37
CA GLY A 276 -22.90 19.98 15.35
C GLY A 276 -22.90 20.57 13.95
N ILE A 277 -22.22 19.92 12.98
CA ILE A 277 -22.22 20.36 11.58
C ILE A 277 -23.61 20.19 10.97
N ILE A 278 -24.32 19.08 11.19
CA ILE A 278 -25.69 18.91 10.67
C ILE A 278 -26.64 19.96 11.27
N ALA A 279 -26.56 20.22 12.58
CA ALA A 279 -27.39 21.22 13.24
C ALA A 279 -27.13 22.64 12.69
N LEU A 280 -25.86 23.02 12.51
CA LEU A 280 -25.51 24.31 11.91
C LEU A 280 -25.87 24.39 10.42
N ALA A 281 -25.70 23.31 9.66
CA ALA A 281 -26.11 23.27 8.25
C ALA A 281 -27.63 23.49 8.10
N ALA A 282 -28.43 22.90 8.99
CA ALA A 282 -29.86 23.16 9.06
C ALA A 282 -30.18 24.61 9.47
N ALA A 283 -29.51 25.14 10.51
CA ALA A 283 -29.73 26.51 10.98
C ALA A 283 -29.35 27.57 9.92
N THR A 284 -28.31 27.30 9.12
CA THR A 284 -27.81 28.20 8.08
C THR A 284 -28.46 28.01 6.71
N ASN A 285 -29.41 27.07 6.58
CA ASN A 285 -30.08 26.71 5.33
C ASN A 285 -29.15 26.28 4.19
N VAL A 286 -28.09 25.52 4.48
CA VAL A 286 -27.22 24.96 3.42
C VAL A 286 -28.06 24.16 2.42
N ARG A 287 -27.81 24.36 1.12
CA ARG A 287 -28.38 23.58 0.02
C ARG A 287 -27.27 22.80 -0.69
N MET A 288 -27.50 21.50 -0.86
CA MET A 288 -26.62 20.59 -1.59
C MET A 288 -27.45 19.80 -2.60
N ALA A 289 -26.91 19.53 -3.78
CA ALA A 289 -27.56 18.65 -4.75
C ALA A 289 -26.58 17.65 -5.37
N GLU A 290 -27.09 16.45 -5.69
CA GLU A 290 -26.33 15.39 -6.36
C GLU A 290 -25.86 15.84 -7.76
N ASN A 291 -26.72 16.53 -8.53
CA ASN A 291 -26.35 17.14 -9.82
C ASN A 291 -26.49 18.67 -9.75
N PRO A 292 -25.53 19.38 -9.13
CA PRO A 292 -25.68 20.80 -8.81
C PRO A 292 -25.88 21.67 -10.05
N ALA A 293 -25.29 21.30 -11.20
CA ALA A 293 -25.42 22.06 -12.45
C ALA A 293 -26.87 22.18 -12.96
N VAL A 294 -27.74 21.22 -12.60
CA VAL A 294 -29.12 21.11 -13.10
C VAL A 294 -30.14 21.31 -11.97
N ASP A 295 -29.85 20.76 -10.80
CA ASP A 295 -30.82 20.67 -9.70
C ASP A 295 -30.82 21.93 -8.82
N LEU A 296 -29.71 22.67 -8.78
CA LEU A 296 -29.65 23.93 -8.05
C LEU A 296 -30.11 25.08 -8.94
N ILE A 297 -31.13 25.79 -8.47
CA ILE A 297 -31.72 26.93 -9.15
C ILE A 297 -31.39 28.19 -8.35
N HIS A 298 -30.83 29.18 -9.03
CA HIS A 298 -30.61 30.51 -8.49
C HIS A 298 -31.35 31.53 -9.37
N ASN A 299 -32.24 32.33 -8.76
CA ASN A 299 -33.09 33.30 -9.45
C ASN A 299 -33.91 32.71 -10.62
N GLY A 300 -34.43 31.49 -10.45
CA GLY A 300 -35.26 30.81 -11.46
C GLY A 300 -34.48 30.13 -12.60
N VAL A 301 -33.15 30.17 -12.60
CA VAL A 301 -32.30 29.52 -13.61
C VAL A 301 -31.34 28.52 -12.95
N ALA A 302 -31.09 27.39 -13.63
CA ALA A 302 -30.09 26.42 -13.17
C ALA A 302 -28.69 27.05 -13.15
N VAL A 303 -27.91 26.78 -12.11
CA VAL A 303 -26.59 27.40 -11.90
C VAL A 303 -25.53 27.02 -12.96
N GLY A 304 -25.77 25.97 -13.75
CA GLY A 304 -24.95 25.60 -14.90
C GLY A 304 -23.72 24.75 -14.58
N ALA A 305 -23.04 24.25 -15.62
CA ALA A 305 -21.93 23.30 -15.50
C ALA A 305 -20.65 23.90 -14.88
N ASP A 306 -20.49 25.22 -14.93
CA ASP A 306 -19.34 25.92 -14.36
C ASP A 306 -19.45 26.12 -12.83
N TYR A 307 -20.61 25.83 -12.24
CA TYR A 307 -20.82 25.96 -10.81
C TYR A 307 -20.11 24.82 -10.04
N VAL A 308 -19.26 25.23 -9.10
CA VAL A 308 -18.58 24.30 -8.19
C VAL A 308 -19.23 24.36 -6.82
N GLN A 309 -19.87 23.27 -6.44
CA GLN A 309 -20.51 23.12 -5.13
C GLN A 309 -19.44 22.98 -4.03
N ASN A 310 -19.46 23.91 -3.07
CA ASN A 310 -18.54 23.89 -1.93
C ASN A 310 -18.96 22.85 -0.87
N PRO A 311 -18.01 22.25 -0.13
CA PRO A 311 -18.33 21.34 0.97
C PRO A 311 -19.20 22.00 2.06
N VAL A 312 -20.06 21.22 2.71
CA VAL A 312 -20.97 21.71 3.77
C VAL A 312 -20.21 22.39 4.89
N ILE A 313 -19.08 21.82 5.32
CA ILE A 313 -18.25 22.43 6.37
C ILE A 313 -17.74 23.82 5.98
N SER A 314 -17.35 24.04 4.72
CA SER A 314 -16.94 25.35 4.21
C SER A 314 -18.11 26.34 4.17
N GLN A 315 -19.29 25.90 3.71
CA GLN A 315 -20.48 26.76 3.66
C GLN A 315 -20.95 27.20 5.05
N VAL A 316 -20.94 26.27 6.02
CA VAL A 316 -21.26 26.57 7.42
C VAL A 316 -20.22 27.50 8.04
N ALA A 317 -18.93 27.25 7.78
CA ALA A 317 -17.85 28.12 8.26
C ALA A 317 -17.96 29.54 7.72
N GLU A 318 -18.32 29.70 6.44
CA GLU A 318 -18.56 31.00 5.81
C GLU A 318 -19.75 31.72 6.45
N ALA A 319 -20.85 31.01 6.74
CA ALA A 319 -22.02 31.57 7.43
C ALA A 319 -21.72 32.01 8.87
N VAL A 320 -20.92 31.21 9.60
CA VAL A 320 -20.65 31.43 11.03
C VAL A 320 -19.56 32.49 11.26
N PHE A 321 -18.44 32.40 10.53
CA PHE A 321 -17.28 33.29 10.71
C PHE A 321 -17.21 34.43 9.70
N GLY A 322 -17.94 34.34 8.59
CA GLY A 322 -17.84 35.28 7.47
C GLY A 322 -16.78 34.88 6.44
N LYS A 323 -17.07 35.17 5.18
CA LYS A 323 -16.20 34.90 4.02
C LYS A 323 -14.84 35.58 4.17
N GLY A 324 -13.76 34.83 3.97
CA GLY A 324 -12.40 35.35 4.00
C GLY A 324 -11.90 35.75 5.39
N SER A 325 -12.67 35.50 6.45
CA SER A 325 -12.22 35.71 7.82
C SER A 325 -11.01 34.83 8.16
N PHE A 326 -10.18 35.28 9.10
CA PHE A 326 -9.02 34.52 9.55
C PHE A 326 -9.40 33.10 10.03
N LEU A 327 -10.49 32.99 10.81
CA LEU A 327 -10.98 31.70 11.31
C LEU A 327 -11.49 30.78 10.19
N PHE A 328 -12.16 31.33 9.17
CA PHE A 328 -12.57 30.57 7.99
C PHE A 328 -11.37 29.97 7.24
N ILE A 329 -10.34 30.79 6.95
CA ILE A 329 -9.15 30.33 6.22
C ILE A 329 -8.38 29.28 7.03
N VAL A 330 -8.23 29.48 8.35
CA VAL A 330 -7.57 28.52 9.24
C VAL A 330 -8.33 27.19 9.25
N LEU A 331 -9.67 27.21 9.35
CA LEU A 331 -10.47 25.99 9.34
C LEU A 331 -10.41 25.27 7.99
N ALA A 332 -10.49 25.98 6.87
CA ALA A 332 -10.37 25.39 5.53
C ALA A 332 -9.00 24.72 5.32
N ALA A 333 -7.92 25.41 5.69
CA ALA A 333 -6.56 24.86 5.63
C ALA A 333 -6.38 23.65 6.56
N ALA A 334 -6.89 23.72 7.79
CA ALA A 334 -6.83 22.61 8.73
C ALA A 334 -7.62 21.39 8.23
N THR A 335 -8.80 21.60 7.65
CA THR A 335 -9.62 20.54 7.06
C THR A 335 -8.88 19.84 5.92
N ALA A 336 -8.30 20.59 4.99
CA ALA A 336 -7.50 20.04 3.89
C ALA A 336 -6.28 19.26 4.41
N LEU A 337 -5.53 19.81 5.37
CA LEU A 337 -4.36 19.13 5.94
C LEU A 337 -4.72 17.84 6.67
N VAL A 338 -5.84 17.81 7.39
CA VAL A 338 -6.30 16.61 8.09
C VAL A 338 -6.78 15.53 7.12
N LEU A 339 -7.43 15.91 6.01
CA LEU A 339 -7.75 14.99 4.93
C LEU A 339 -6.49 14.45 4.24
N PHE A 340 -5.48 15.28 3.98
CA PHE A 340 -4.19 14.79 3.48
C PHE A 340 -3.48 13.85 4.46
N LEU A 341 -3.64 14.11 5.76
CA LEU A 341 -3.15 13.22 6.82
C LEU A 341 -3.95 11.91 6.91
N ALA A 342 -5.25 11.93 6.65
CA ALA A 342 -6.09 10.74 6.57
C ALA A 342 -5.56 9.75 5.52
N ALA A 343 -5.13 10.24 4.35
CA ALA A 343 -4.47 9.41 3.33
C ALA A 343 -3.18 8.72 3.86
N ASN A 344 -2.44 9.36 4.78
CA ASN A 344 -1.26 8.77 5.39
C ASN A 344 -1.57 7.51 6.22
N THR A 345 -2.80 7.38 6.70
CA THR A 345 -3.28 6.19 7.42
C THR A 345 -3.23 4.95 6.51
N ALA A 346 -3.69 5.08 5.26
CA ALA A 346 -3.61 4.03 4.25
C ALA A 346 -2.16 3.71 3.82
N TYR A 347 -1.29 4.72 3.72
CA TYR A 347 0.15 4.51 3.46
C TYR A 347 0.86 3.69 4.54
N ASN A 348 0.31 3.65 5.76
CA ASN A 348 0.80 2.77 6.83
C ASN A 348 0.06 1.44 6.88
N GLY A 349 -1.27 1.44 6.68
CA GLY A 349 -2.14 0.27 6.76
C GLY A 349 -1.99 -0.72 5.61
N PHE A 350 -2.03 -0.25 4.36
CA PHE A 350 -1.95 -1.11 3.17
C PHE A 350 -0.66 -1.93 3.11
N PRO A 351 0.54 -1.35 3.31
CA PRO A 351 1.77 -2.13 3.22
C PRO A 351 1.93 -3.11 4.40
N LEU A 352 1.36 -2.77 5.58
CA LEU A 352 1.32 -3.67 6.73
C LEU A 352 0.44 -4.88 6.44
N LEU A 353 -0.81 -4.68 5.99
CA LEU A 353 -1.71 -5.75 5.61
C LEU A 353 -1.12 -6.59 4.46
N GLY A 354 -0.54 -5.93 3.45
CA GLY A 354 0.14 -6.59 2.35
C GLY A 354 1.30 -7.49 2.80
N SER A 355 2.02 -7.09 3.86
CA SER A 355 3.08 -7.90 4.43
C SER A 355 2.57 -9.14 5.17
N ILE A 356 1.44 -9.03 5.88
CA ILE A 356 0.77 -10.16 6.57
C ILE A 356 0.26 -11.15 5.53
N LEU A 357 -0.47 -10.68 4.50
CA LEU A 357 -0.97 -11.51 3.42
C LEU A 357 0.15 -12.19 2.61
N ALA A 358 1.30 -11.53 2.45
CA ALA A 358 2.47 -12.12 1.82
C ALA A 358 3.12 -13.21 2.68
N GLN A 359 3.11 -13.10 4.00
CA GLN A 359 3.51 -14.19 4.91
C GLN A 359 2.54 -15.38 4.79
N ASP A 360 1.25 -15.10 4.69
CA ASP A 360 0.19 -16.12 4.52
C ASP A 360 0.10 -16.68 3.09
N ARG A 361 1.07 -16.37 2.22
CA ARG A 361 1.18 -16.86 0.83
C ARG A 361 0.03 -16.41 -0.09
N TYR A 362 -0.71 -15.37 0.27
CA TYR A 362 -1.77 -14.78 -0.57
C TYR A 362 -1.26 -13.66 -1.48
N LEU A 363 -0.14 -13.02 -1.17
CA LEU A 363 0.48 -11.98 -1.99
C LEU A 363 1.94 -12.30 -2.33
N PRO A 364 2.55 -11.64 -3.35
CA PRO A 364 3.93 -11.90 -3.72
C PRO A 364 4.89 -11.68 -2.53
N ARG A 365 5.83 -12.62 -2.34
CA ARG A 365 6.81 -12.57 -1.23
C ARG A 365 7.62 -11.25 -1.15
N GLN A 366 7.68 -10.49 -2.25
CA GLN A 366 8.32 -9.17 -2.33
C GLN A 366 7.59 -8.07 -1.54
N LEU A 367 6.31 -8.24 -1.20
CA LEU A 367 5.57 -7.27 -0.36
C LEU A 367 5.91 -7.44 1.13
N HIS A 368 6.40 -8.61 1.54
CA HIS A 368 6.90 -8.85 2.88
C HIS A 368 8.29 -8.23 3.12
N THR A 369 9.07 -7.96 2.06
CA THR A 369 10.41 -7.40 2.23
C THR A 369 10.35 -5.90 2.54
N ARG A 370 11.07 -5.48 3.58
CA ARG A 370 11.25 -4.06 3.90
C ARG A 370 12.38 -3.49 3.04
N GLY A 371 12.16 -2.31 2.46
CA GLY A 371 13.14 -1.59 1.65
C GLY A 371 14.21 -0.89 2.49
N ASP A 372 15.08 -0.14 1.81
CA ASP A 372 16.26 0.52 2.39
C ASP A 372 15.96 1.46 3.58
N ARG A 373 14.74 1.99 3.67
CA ARG A 373 14.28 2.83 4.79
C ARG A 373 13.47 2.07 5.85
N LEU A 374 13.51 0.73 5.82
CA LEU A 374 12.73 -0.15 6.70
C LEU A 374 11.21 0.03 6.54
N ALA A 375 10.78 0.60 5.41
CA ALA A 375 9.38 0.72 4.99
C ALA A 375 9.07 -0.35 3.92
N PHE A 376 7.82 -0.80 3.86
CA PHE A 376 7.34 -1.73 2.82
C PHE A 376 7.12 -0.99 1.49
N SER A 377 8.22 -0.60 0.83
CA SER A 377 8.21 0.30 -0.34
C SER A 377 7.35 -0.19 -1.50
N ASN A 378 7.33 -1.50 -1.77
CA ASN A 378 6.51 -2.07 -2.84
C ASN A 378 5.02 -1.85 -2.60
N GLY A 379 4.57 -1.99 -1.34
CA GLY A 379 3.18 -1.73 -0.97
C GLY A 379 2.80 -0.26 -1.11
N ILE A 380 3.69 0.66 -0.71
CA ILE A 380 3.50 2.12 -0.85
C ILE A 380 3.34 2.52 -2.31
N VAL A 381 4.19 2.01 -3.20
CA VAL A 381 4.15 2.32 -4.64
C VAL A 381 2.90 1.75 -5.30
N LEU A 382 2.51 0.51 -4.96
CA LEU A 382 1.31 -0.12 -5.48
C LEU A 382 0.05 0.66 -5.08
N LEU A 383 -0.05 1.06 -3.80
CA LEU A 383 -1.13 1.90 -3.28
C LEU A 383 -1.22 3.23 -4.04
N ALA A 384 -0.08 3.94 -4.17
CA ALA A 384 -0.03 5.23 -4.85
C ALA A 384 -0.46 5.12 -6.32
N GLY A 385 0.01 4.09 -7.03
CA GLY A 385 -0.37 3.84 -8.42
C GLY A 385 -1.87 3.60 -8.59
N ALA A 386 -2.45 2.75 -7.75
CA ALA A 386 -3.89 2.47 -7.78
C ALA A 386 -4.73 3.71 -7.41
N ALA A 387 -4.31 4.48 -6.40
CA ALA A 387 -5.01 5.70 -5.99
C ALA A 387 -4.95 6.80 -7.07
N MET A 388 -3.78 7.02 -7.69
CA MET A 388 -3.64 7.96 -8.81
C MET A 388 -4.52 7.56 -10.00
N LEU A 389 -4.60 6.27 -10.31
CA LEU A 389 -5.46 5.77 -11.38
C LEU A 389 -6.94 6.06 -11.10
N LEU A 390 -7.42 5.79 -9.88
CA LEU A 390 -8.80 6.10 -9.51
C LEU A 390 -9.09 7.60 -9.53
N VAL A 391 -8.21 8.42 -8.96
CA VAL A 391 -8.37 9.89 -8.98
C VAL A 391 -8.41 10.42 -10.42
N TRP A 392 -7.60 9.87 -11.31
CA TRP A 392 -7.61 10.25 -12.73
C TRP A 392 -8.90 9.84 -13.44
N ILE A 393 -9.38 8.60 -13.23
CA ILE A 393 -10.62 8.09 -13.85
C ILE A 393 -11.85 8.87 -13.37
N TYR A 394 -11.92 9.19 -12.08
CA TYR A 394 -13.07 9.87 -11.47
C TYR A 394 -12.94 11.40 -11.45
N GLY A 395 -11.88 11.96 -12.05
CA GLY A 395 -11.70 13.42 -12.14
C GLY A 395 -11.54 14.12 -10.79
N ALA A 396 -11.02 13.42 -9.77
CA ALA A 396 -10.95 13.87 -8.38
C ALA A 396 -12.32 14.31 -7.78
N ASP A 397 -13.42 13.69 -8.22
CA ASP A 397 -14.76 13.87 -7.64
C ASP A 397 -14.88 13.05 -6.35
N SER A 398 -14.94 13.73 -5.20
CA SER A 398 -14.98 13.04 -3.92
C SER A 398 -16.30 12.30 -3.69
N THR A 399 -17.43 12.86 -4.09
CA THR A 399 -18.77 12.26 -3.94
C THR A 399 -18.82 10.87 -4.58
N ARG A 400 -18.38 10.75 -5.84
CA ARG A 400 -18.36 9.46 -6.55
C ARG A 400 -17.41 8.45 -5.88
N LEU A 401 -16.24 8.90 -5.42
CA LEU A 401 -15.27 8.05 -4.74
C LEU A 401 -15.78 7.57 -3.37
N ILE A 402 -16.48 8.44 -2.61
CA ILE A 402 -17.07 8.09 -1.30
C ILE A 402 -18.10 6.98 -1.46
N GLN A 403 -18.90 6.99 -2.53
CA GLN A 403 -19.88 5.93 -2.78
C GLN A 403 -19.24 4.55 -2.96
N LEU A 404 -18.06 4.47 -3.58
CA LEU A 404 -17.29 3.24 -3.72
C LEU A 404 -16.74 2.77 -2.37
N TYR A 405 -16.31 3.72 -1.56
CA TYR A 405 -15.61 3.50 -0.30
C TYR A 405 -16.47 2.79 0.74
N ILE A 406 -17.73 3.19 0.85
CA ILE A 406 -18.69 2.63 1.83
C ILE A 406 -18.84 1.10 1.65
N VAL A 407 -18.76 0.56 0.42
CA VAL A 407 -18.94 -0.87 0.17
C VAL A 407 -17.86 -1.70 0.88
N GLY A 408 -16.59 -1.29 0.79
CA GLY A 408 -15.44 -2.03 1.36
C GLY A 408 -15.50 -2.11 2.87
N VAL A 409 -15.60 -0.95 3.52
CA VAL A 409 -15.72 -0.84 4.98
C VAL A 409 -16.86 -1.70 5.51
N PHE A 410 -18.06 -1.64 4.90
CA PHE A 410 -19.22 -2.36 5.42
C PHE A 410 -19.16 -3.87 5.20
N VAL A 411 -18.47 -4.36 4.16
CA VAL A 411 -18.16 -5.79 4.01
C VAL A 411 -17.23 -6.24 5.14
N SER A 412 -16.16 -5.49 5.41
CA SER A 412 -15.21 -5.78 6.50
C SER A 412 -15.91 -5.78 7.85
N PHE A 413 -16.67 -4.72 8.14
CA PHE A 413 -17.38 -4.56 9.41
C PHE A 413 -18.36 -5.71 9.61
N THR A 414 -19.19 -6.04 8.63
CA THR A 414 -20.20 -7.09 8.76
C THR A 414 -19.57 -8.44 9.06
N LEU A 415 -18.51 -8.82 8.32
CA LEU A 415 -17.79 -10.08 8.56
C LEU A 415 -17.05 -10.09 9.91
N SER A 416 -16.47 -8.96 10.32
CA SER A 416 -15.83 -8.80 11.63
C SER A 416 -16.83 -8.93 12.79
N GLN A 417 -17.99 -8.27 12.69
CA GLN A 417 -19.06 -8.37 13.69
C GLN A 417 -19.58 -9.82 13.80
N ILE A 418 -19.86 -10.49 12.68
CA ILE A 418 -20.29 -11.90 12.66
C ILE A 418 -19.20 -12.80 13.26
N GLY A 419 -17.93 -12.55 12.91
CA GLY A 419 -16.78 -13.26 13.49
C GLY A 419 -16.71 -13.12 15.00
N MET A 420 -16.98 -11.93 15.53
CA MET A 420 -17.01 -11.69 16.97
C MET A 420 -18.22 -12.30 17.67
N VAL A 421 -19.38 -12.39 17.02
CA VAL A 421 -20.53 -13.14 17.57
C VAL A 421 -20.15 -14.62 17.74
N ARG A 422 -19.47 -15.21 16.75
CA ARG A 422 -18.96 -16.58 16.83
C ARG A 422 -17.86 -16.74 17.88
N HIS A 423 -16.97 -15.77 18.00
CA HIS A 423 -15.95 -15.70 19.05
C HIS A 423 -16.59 -15.79 20.45
N TRP A 424 -17.59 -14.94 20.74
CA TRP A 424 -18.26 -14.94 22.04
C TRP A 424 -19.08 -16.20 22.28
N ASN A 425 -19.76 -16.75 21.27
CA ASN A 425 -20.49 -18.01 21.41
C ASN A 425 -19.56 -19.18 21.81
N ARG A 426 -18.35 -19.23 21.25
CA ARG A 426 -17.33 -20.23 21.62
C ARG A 426 -16.87 -20.08 23.07
N HIS A 427 -16.61 -18.86 23.54
CA HIS A 427 -16.19 -18.61 24.92
C HIS A 427 -17.32 -18.80 25.94
N LEU A 428 -18.55 -18.44 25.58
CA LEU A 428 -19.75 -18.65 26.40
C LEU A 428 -20.07 -20.13 26.64
N ALA A 429 -19.61 -21.02 25.75
CA ALA A 429 -19.80 -22.46 25.91
C ALA A 429 -18.95 -23.06 27.04
N THR A 430 -17.80 -22.45 27.34
CA THR A 430 -16.84 -22.97 28.33
C THR A 430 -16.81 -22.16 29.63
N GLU A 431 -17.18 -20.88 29.60
CA GLU A 431 -17.13 -19.98 30.76
C GLU A 431 -18.26 -20.26 31.77
N ARG A 432 -17.88 -20.52 33.03
CA ARG A 432 -18.82 -20.86 34.12
C ARG A 432 -19.03 -19.72 35.12
N ASP A 433 -18.14 -18.72 35.13
CA ASP A 433 -18.28 -17.54 36.00
C ASP A 433 -19.44 -16.65 35.52
N GLN A 434 -20.43 -16.43 36.40
CA GLN A 434 -21.62 -15.64 36.07
C GLN A 434 -21.31 -14.18 35.71
N ALA A 435 -20.32 -13.56 36.37
CA ALA A 435 -19.98 -12.16 36.13
C ALA A 435 -19.34 -11.98 34.74
N LYS A 436 -18.39 -12.86 34.39
CA LYS A 436 -17.77 -12.89 33.07
C LYS A 436 -18.78 -13.26 31.99
N ARG A 437 -19.64 -14.24 32.25
CA ARG A 437 -20.69 -14.65 31.32
C ARG A 437 -21.67 -13.52 31.01
N ARG A 438 -22.08 -12.73 32.01
CA ARG A 438 -22.94 -11.55 31.80
C ARG A 438 -22.26 -10.49 30.94
N HIS A 439 -20.96 -10.26 31.15
CA HIS A 439 -20.18 -9.38 30.29
C HIS A 439 -20.13 -9.89 28.84
N MET A 440 -19.82 -11.18 28.63
CA MET A 440 -19.79 -11.81 27.30
C MET A 440 -21.14 -11.76 26.59
N ILE A 441 -22.26 -11.93 27.31
CA ILE A 441 -23.61 -11.81 26.74
C ILE A 441 -23.88 -10.39 26.24
N ARG A 442 -23.50 -9.36 27.02
CA ARG A 442 -23.63 -7.96 26.59
C ARG A 442 -22.74 -7.67 25.37
N SER A 443 -21.51 -8.14 25.37
CA SER A 443 -20.57 -7.99 24.26
C SER A 443 -21.10 -8.66 22.98
N ARG A 444 -21.64 -9.88 23.11
CA ARG A 444 -22.33 -10.57 22.01
C ARG A 444 -23.52 -9.77 21.50
N ALA A 445 -24.37 -9.24 22.38
CA ALA A 445 -25.55 -8.47 21.98
C ALA A 445 -25.17 -7.21 21.18
N ILE A 446 -24.12 -6.50 21.60
CA ILE A 446 -23.56 -5.35 20.86
C ILE A 446 -23.10 -5.78 19.46
N ASN A 447 -22.38 -6.91 19.35
CA ASN A 447 -21.88 -7.37 18.05
C ASN A 447 -22.98 -7.92 17.15
N THR A 448 -24.01 -8.55 17.70
CA THR A 448 -25.19 -8.99 16.94
C THR A 448 -25.98 -7.78 16.42
N PHE A 449 -26.19 -6.77 17.25
CA PHE A 449 -26.81 -5.51 16.85
C PHE A 449 -25.98 -4.80 15.78
N GLY A 450 -24.65 -4.74 15.98
CA GLY A 450 -23.70 -4.23 14.99
C GLY A 450 -23.79 -4.98 13.66
N ALA A 451 -23.72 -6.32 13.67
CA ALA A 451 -23.82 -7.15 12.47
C ALA A 451 -25.12 -6.91 11.69
N PHE A 452 -26.24 -6.74 12.39
CA PHE A 452 -27.52 -6.44 11.77
C PHE A 452 -27.48 -5.07 11.06
N PHE A 453 -27.06 -4.01 11.75
CA PHE A 453 -27.04 -2.67 11.14
C PHE A 453 -25.99 -2.52 10.04
N THR A 454 -24.78 -3.05 10.22
CA THR A 454 -23.75 -2.98 9.16
C THR A 454 -24.15 -3.83 7.95
N GLY A 455 -24.80 -4.98 8.18
CA GLY A 455 -25.37 -5.81 7.12
C GLY A 455 -26.52 -5.11 6.41
N LEU A 456 -27.42 -4.44 7.14
CA LEU A 456 -28.51 -3.65 6.56
C LEU A 456 -27.97 -2.52 5.68
N VAL A 457 -26.99 -1.76 6.18
CA VAL A 457 -26.32 -0.71 5.40
C VAL A 457 -25.70 -1.31 4.14
N LEU A 458 -24.97 -2.42 4.25
CA LEU A 458 -24.37 -3.08 3.09
C LEU A 458 -25.43 -3.46 2.04
N VAL A 459 -26.55 -4.07 2.45
CA VAL A 459 -27.65 -4.42 1.53
C VAL A 459 -28.23 -3.19 0.86
N VAL A 460 -28.48 -2.11 1.62
CA VAL A 460 -29.01 -0.85 1.08
C VAL A 460 -28.04 -0.23 0.07
N VAL A 461 -26.73 -0.19 0.37
CA VAL A 461 -25.71 0.32 -0.57
C VAL A 461 -25.71 -0.50 -1.85
N LEU A 462 -25.71 -1.83 -1.75
CA LEU A 462 -25.71 -2.73 -2.89
C LEU A 462 -26.98 -2.60 -3.73
N ALA A 463 -28.13 -2.36 -3.13
CA ALA A 463 -29.38 -2.19 -3.86
C ALA A 463 -29.50 -0.80 -4.53
N THR A 464 -29.05 0.26 -3.85
CA THR A 464 -29.26 1.66 -4.28
C THR A 464 -28.14 2.20 -5.16
N LYS A 465 -26.88 1.88 -4.85
CA LYS A 465 -25.70 2.51 -5.44
C LYS A 465 -25.01 1.64 -6.49
N PHE A 466 -25.53 0.45 -6.79
CA PHE A 466 -24.96 -0.41 -7.83
C PHE A 466 -24.87 0.33 -9.17
N THR A 467 -25.93 1.03 -9.56
CA THR A 467 -25.97 1.83 -10.80
C THR A 467 -25.12 3.10 -10.74
N HIS A 468 -24.82 3.61 -9.54
CA HIS A 468 -24.05 4.85 -9.33
C HIS A 468 -22.53 4.60 -9.17
N GLY A 469 -22.08 3.36 -9.36
CA GLY A 469 -20.66 3.02 -9.42
C GLY A 469 -20.17 2.00 -8.39
N ALA A 470 -20.98 1.64 -7.38
CA ALA A 470 -20.58 0.68 -6.33
C ALA A 470 -20.08 -0.67 -6.87
N TRP A 471 -20.49 -1.05 -8.09
CA TRP A 471 -19.99 -2.24 -8.79
C TRP A 471 -18.47 -2.23 -9.02
N VAL A 472 -17.83 -1.06 -9.13
CA VAL A 472 -16.38 -0.93 -9.34
C VAL A 472 -15.62 -1.37 -8.09
N ALA A 473 -16.12 -1.04 -6.90
CA ALA A 473 -15.54 -1.51 -5.64
C ALA A 473 -15.63 -3.04 -5.53
N LEU A 474 -16.79 -3.61 -5.85
CA LEU A 474 -16.98 -5.07 -5.87
C LEU A 474 -16.08 -5.75 -6.89
N LEU A 475 -15.93 -5.17 -8.09
CA LEU A 475 -15.02 -5.68 -9.10
C LEU A 475 -13.58 -5.66 -8.60
N GLY A 476 -13.16 -4.56 -7.95
CA GLY A 476 -11.85 -4.46 -7.32
C GLY A 476 -11.63 -5.56 -6.27
N MET A 477 -12.62 -5.81 -5.40
CA MET A 477 -12.55 -6.89 -4.41
C MET A 477 -12.45 -8.27 -5.08
N CYS A 478 -13.24 -8.52 -6.12
CA CYS A 478 -13.18 -9.77 -6.89
C CYS A 478 -11.82 -9.98 -7.55
N ILE A 479 -11.23 -8.92 -8.12
CA ILE A 479 -9.88 -8.97 -8.73
C ILE A 479 -8.83 -9.28 -7.68
N PHE A 480 -8.86 -8.59 -6.53
CA PHE A 480 -7.93 -8.86 -5.42
C PHE A 480 -8.10 -10.29 -4.90
N TYR A 481 -9.33 -10.74 -4.66
CA TYR A 481 -9.64 -12.09 -4.20
C TYR A 481 -9.14 -13.16 -5.18
N ALA A 482 -9.41 -12.99 -6.47
CA ALA A 482 -9.00 -13.92 -7.52
C ALA A 482 -7.48 -13.96 -7.66
N THR A 483 -6.81 -12.80 -7.63
CA THR A 483 -5.35 -12.68 -7.70
C THR A 483 -4.70 -13.36 -6.52
N MET A 484 -5.18 -13.10 -5.30
CA MET A 484 -4.64 -13.74 -4.09
C MET A 484 -4.85 -15.26 -4.09
N THR A 485 -6.02 -15.72 -4.55
CA THR A 485 -6.32 -17.14 -4.71
C THR A 485 -5.41 -17.80 -5.76
N ALA A 486 -5.17 -17.13 -6.89
CA ALA A 486 -4.29 -17.63 -7.95
C ALA A 486 -2.83 -17.73 -7.48
N ILE A 487 -2.34 -16.71 -6.75
CA ILE A 487 -0.99 -16.71 -6.17
C ILE A 487 -0.86 -17.84 -5.15
N ARG A 488 -1.84 -18.01 -4.27
CA ARG A 488 -1.81 -19.09 -3.27
C ARG A 488 -1.77 -20.47 -3.92
N LYS A 489 -2.63 -20.71 -4.91
CA LYS A 489 -2.64 -21.97 -5.69
C LYS A 489 -1.32 -22.22 -6.41
N HIS A 490 -0.72 -21.17 -6.98
CA HIS A 490 0.59 -21.28 -7.62
C HIS A 490 1.68 -21.65 -6.61
N TYR A 491 1.71 -20.99 -5.44
CA TYR A 491 2.68 -21.28 -4.40
C TYR A 491 2.51 -22.66 -3.77
N ASP A 492 1.27 -23.12 -3.59
CA ASP A 492 1.00 -24.45 -3.06
C ASP A 492 1.42 -25.52 -4.11
N ARG A 493 1.13 -25.32 -5.41
CA ARG A 493 1.62 -26.20 -6.49
C ARG A 493 3.15 -26.26 -6.55
N VAL A 494 3.82 -25.11 -6.50
CA VAL A 494 5.30 -25.07 -6.49
C VAL A 494 5.85 -25.75 -5.24
N SER A 495 5.19 -25.56 -4.09
CA SER A 495 5.59 -26.20 -2.83
C SER A 495 5.43 -27.72 -2.87
N GLU A 496 4.41 -28.22 -3.56
CA GLU A 496 4.19 -29.66 -3.80
C GLU A 496 5.23 -30.20 -4.79
N GLU A 497 5.51 -29.47 -5.88
CA GLU A 497 6.47 -29.87 -6.91
C GLU A 497 7.92 -29.96 -6.39
N ILE A 498 8.31 -29.08 -5.46
CA ILE A 498 9.66 -29.09 -4.84
C ILE A 498 9.72 -29.83 -3.51
N ALA A 499 8.60 -30.41 -3.04
CA ALA A 499 8.59 -31.13 -1.78
C ALA A 499 9.56 -32.30 -1.85
N ALA A 500 10.45 -32.41 -0.87
CA ALA A 500 11.32 -33.57 -0.77
C ALA A 500 10.44 -34.81 -0.52
N PRO A 501 10.61 -35.91 -1.29
CA PRO A 501 9.88 -37.13 -1.04
C PRO A 501 10.19 -37.64 0.37
N GLU A 502 9.16 -38.06 1.11
CA GLU A 502 9.30 -38.57 2.47
C GLU A 502 10.03 -39.92 2.51
N ASP A 503 9.88 -40.71 1.44
CA ASP A 503 10.62 -41.95 1.21
C ASP A 503 11.60 -41.77 0.04
N PRO A 504 12.93 -41.93 0.24
CA PRO A 504 13.93 -41.91 -0.82
C PRO A 504 13.67 -42.91 -1.96
N GLU A 505 12.90 -43.99 -1.71
CA GLU A 505 12.58 -45.02 -2.70
C GLU A 505 11.43 -44.62 -3.64
N GLU A 506 10.57 -43.66 -3.25
CA GLU A 506 9.45 -43.16 -4.06
C GLU A 506 9.85 -41.97 -4.98
N ALA A 507 11.07 -41.48 -4.84
CA ALA A 507 11.59 -40.38 -5.65
C ALA A 507 11.76 -40.80 -7.13
N PRO A 508 11.42 -39.93 -8.11
CA PRO A 508 11.84 -40.12 -9.48
C PRO A 508 13.36 -40.31 -9.53
N SER A 509 13.81 -41.44 -10.09
CA SER A 509 15.21 -41.90 -9.99
C SER A 509 16.24 -41.00 -10.67
N ASP A 510 15.82 -39.99 -11.45
CA ASP A 510 16.72 -39.06 -12.13
C ASP A 510 17.09 -37.82 -11.29
N ASP A 511 16.30 -37.43 -10.27
CA ASP A 511 16.50 -36.15 -9.54
C ASP A 511 17.35 -36.28 -8.26
N ILE A 512 17.47 -37.50 -7.70
CA ILE A 512 18.16 -37.75 -6.41
C ILE A 512 19.43 -38.61 -6.58
N VAL A 513 19.58 -39.31 -7.71
CA VAL A 513 20.73 -40.19 -7.94
C VAL A 513 21.96 -39.35 -8.31
N ARG A 514 23.09 -39.62 -7.65
CA ARG A 514 24.37 -38.98 -7.97
C ARG A 514 24.68 -39.15 -9.46
N PRO A 515 25.09 -38.08 -10.17
CA PRO A 515 25.54 -38.21 -11.55
C PRO A 515 26.62 -39.27 -11.66
N SER A 516 26.57 -40.09 -12.72
CA SER A 516 27.52 -41.20 -12.90
C SER A 516 28.91 -40.66 -13.24
N ARG A 517 28.95 -39.60 -14.06
CA ARG A 517 30.14 -38.84 -14.45
C ARG A 517 29.83 -37.36 -14.55
N VAL A 518 30.87 -36.54 -14.48
CA VAL A 518 30.81 -35.10 -14.73
C VAL A 518 31.69 -34.75 -15.92
N HIS A 519 31.09 -34.12 -16.93
CA HIS A 519 31.79 -33.55 -18.08
C HIS A 519 31.93 -32.04 -17.91
N SER A 520 33.15 -31.54 -17.73
CA SER A 520 33.40 -30.10 -17.63
C SER A 520 33.76 -29.51 -18.99
N VAL A 521 33.05 -28.46 -19.38
CA VAL A 521 33.27 -27.74 -20.63
C VAL A 521 33.58 -26.28 -20.31
N VAL A 522 34.79 -25.82 -20.60
CA VAL A 522 35.18 -24.42 -20.41
C VAL A 522 34.97 -23.67 -21.72
N LEU A 523 34.13 -22.64 -21.72
CA LEU A 523 33.89 -21.83 -22.91
C LEU A 523 35.00 -20.81 -23.11
N ILE A 524 35.61 -20.81 -24.29
CA ILE A 524 36.79 -20.01 -24.60
C ILE A 524 36.63 -19.37 -25.98
N SER A 525 36.83 -18.06 -26.03
CA SER A 525 36.98 -17.32 -27.29
C SER A 525 38.42 -16.90 -27.55
N LYS A 526 39.13 -16.45 -26.50
CA LYS A 526 40.53 -16.00 -26.57
C LYS A 526 41.30 -16.42 -25.31
N ILE A 527 42.61 -16.52 -25.41
CA ILE A 527 43.49 -16.75 -24.26
C ILE A 527 43.77 -15.42 -23.56
N HIS A 528 43.07 -15.17 -22.46
CA HIS A 528 43.26 -14.01 -21.59
C HIS A 528 43.25 -14.42 -20.11
N ARG A 529 43.60 -13.50 -19.20
CA ARG A 529 43.65 -13.76 -17.74
C ARG A 529 42.36 -14.42 -17.20
N PRO A 530 41.14 -13.96 -17.57
CA PRO A 530 39.91 -14.67 -17.17
C PRO A 530 39.81 -16.12 -17.66
N THR A 531 40.22 -16.42 -18.89
CA THR A 531 40.23 -17.78 -19.46
C THR A 531 41.18 -18.69 -18.69
N LEU A 532 42.40 -18.22 -18.42
CA LEU A 532 43.39 -18.98 -17.64
C LEU A 532 42.88 -19.25 -16.22
N ARG A 533 42.21 -18.27 -15.60
CA ARG A 533 41.56 -18.44 -14.30
C ARG A 533 40.43 -19.48 -14.35
N ALA A 534 39.59 -19.44 -15.39
CA ALA A 534 38.52 -20.41 -15.57
C ALA A 534 39.05 -21.83 -15.79
N LEU A 535 40.11 -21.99 -16.58
CA LEU A 535 40.80 -23.28 -16.76
C LEU A 535 41.42 -23.79 -15.46
N ALA A 536 42.11 -22.94 -14.71
CA ALA A 536 42.68 -23.32 -13.42
C ALA A 536 41.59 -23.76 -12.43
N TYR A 537 40.47 -23.04 -12.40
CA TYR A 537 39.30 -23.43 -11.60
C TYR A 537 38.70 -24.76 -12.07
N ALA A 538 38.57 -24.96 -13.38
CA ALA A 538 38.03 -26.19 -13.97
C ALA A 538 38.90 -27.42 -13.64
N LYS A 539 40.23 -27.28 -13.67
CA LYS A 539 41.16 -28.35 -13.29
C LYS A 539 41.01 -28.79 -11.83
N LEU A 540 40.58 -27.90 -10.93
CA LEU A 540 40.34 -28.23 -9.52
C LEU A 540 39.09 -29.08 -9.30
N LEU A 541 38.12 -29.04 -10.24
CA LEU A 541 36.88 -29.81 -10.12
C LEU A 541 37.07 -31.32 -10.30
N ARG A 542 38.23 -31.76 -10.85
CA ARG A 542 38.57 -33.18 -11.11
C ARG A 542 37.42 -33.97 -11.76
N SER A 543 36.80 -33.37 -12.78
CA SER A 543 35.75 -34.00 -13.55
C SER A 543 36.28 -35.15 -14.42
N ASP A 544 35.44 -36.14 -14.72
CA ASP A 544 35.80 -37.31 -15.53
C ASP A 544 36.33 -36.93 -16.92
N SER A 545 35.77 -35.86 -17.50
CA SER A 545 36.37 -35.19 -18.65
C SER A 545 36.44 -33.68 -18.45
N LEU A 546 37.45 -33.05 -19.05
CA LEU A 546 37.62 -31.62 -19.08
C LEU A 546 38.03 -31.20 -20.49
N GLU A 547 37.19 -30.39 -21.14
CA GLU A 547 37.46 -29.87 -22.49
C GLU A 547 37.30 -28.35 -22.53
N ALA A 548 38.14 -27.70 -23.32
CA ALA A 548 37.97 -26.33 -23.72
C ALA A 548 37.15 -26.28 -25.02
N LEU A 549 36.05 -25.51 -25.04
CA LEU A 549 35.17 -25.38 -26.19
C LEU A 549 35.25 -23.98 -26.77
N SER A 550 35.58 -23.90 -28.06
CA SER A 550 35.52 -22.68 -28.86
C SER A 550 34.58 -22.87 -30.04
N VAL A 551 33.96 -21.78 -30.50
CA VAL A 551 33.11 -21.77 -31.69
C VAL A 551 33.83 -21.00 -32.79
N ASN A 552 34.02 -21.65 -33.93
CA ASN A 552 34.64 -21.07 -35.11
C ASN A 552 33.65 -20.10 -35.79
N VAL A 553 33.74 -18.83 -35.37
CA VAL A 553 33.01 -17.70 -35.97
C VAL A 553 33.89 -16.98 -37.00
N ASP A 554 35.19 -16.99 -36.76
CA ASP A 554 36.22 -16.47 -37.64
C ASP A 554 37.36 -17.51 -37.74
N PRO A 555 37.60 -18.08 -38.93
CA PRO A 555 38.66 -19.07 -39.12
C PRO A 555 40.06 -18.55 -38.76
N ALA A 556 40.34 -17.26 -38.97
CA ALA A 556 41.64 -16.67 -38.67
C ALA A 556 41.88 -16.56 -37.17
N GLU A 557 40.88 -16.08 -36.40
CA GLU A 557 40.97 -16.03 -34.94
C GLU A 557 41.04 -17.43 -34.32
N THR A 558 40.30 -18.40 -34.87
CA THR A 558 40.29 -19.79 -34.40
C THR A 558 41.64 -20.48 -34.63
N LYS A 559 42.27 -20.22 -35.79
CA LYS A 559 43.62 -20.70 -36.08
C LYS A 559 44.64 -20.12 -35.10
N ALA A 560 44.60 -18.79 -34.89
CA ALA A 560 45.48 -18.12 -33.93
C ALA A 560 45.28 -18.64 -32.49
N LEU A 561 44.04 -18.94 -32.10
CA LEU A 561 43.73 -19.56 -30.81
C LEU A 561 44.39 -20.94 -30.67
N ARG A 562 44.31 -21.80 -31.70
CA ARG A 562 44.93 -23.15 -31.68
C ARG A 562 46.46 -23.07 -31.57
N GLU A 563 47.09 -22.25 -32.39
CA GLU A 563 48.56 -22.06 -32.37
C GLU A 563 49.03 -21.54 -31.00
N GLU A 564 48.31 -20.57 -30.43
CA GLU A 564 48.60 -20.05 -29.08
C GLU A 564 48.37 -21.10 -27.99
N TRP A 565 47.37 -21.96 -28.15
CA TRP A 565 47.03 -23.04 -27.21
C TRP A 565 48.16 -24.07 -27.13
N GLU A 566 48.66 -24.50 -28.29
CA GLU A 566 49.79 -25.42 -28.42
C GLU A 566 51.08 -24.80 -27.89
N ARG A 567 51.37 -23.55 -28.28
CA ARG A 567 52.59 -22.84 -27.84
C ARG A 567 52.69 -22.71 -26.32
N ARG A 568 51.56 -22.57 -25.63
CA ARG A 568 51.51 -22.47 -24.16
C ARG A 568 51.51 -23.82 -23.44
N GLY A 569 51.44 -24.93 -24.16
CA GLY A 569 51.38 -26.27 -23.56
C GLY A 569 50.17 -26.45 -22.63
N ILE A 570 49.00 -25.91 -23.00
CA ILE A 570 47.80 -26.07 -22.17
C ILE A 570 47.31 -27.51 -22.29
N ASP A 571 47.52 -28.27 -21.22
CA ASP A 571 47.12 -29.68 -21.06
C ASP A 571 45.60 -29.85 -20.84
N VAL A 572 44.78 -29.20 -21.67
CA VAL A 572 43.32 -29.37 -21.74
C VAL A 572 42.97 -29.43 -23.23
N PRO A 573 42.28 -30.47 -23.71
CA PRO A 573 41.92 -30.60 -25.12
C PRO A 573 41.04 -29.42 -25.56
N LEU A 574 41.41 -28.79 -26.68
CA LEU A 574 40.67 -27.70 -27.30
C LEU A 574 39.79 -28.24 -28.43
N LYS A 575 38.48 -28.28 -28.19
CA LYS A 575 37.46 -28.64 -29.17
C LYS A 575 36.90 -27.38 -29.82
N VAL A 576 36.82 -27.42 -31.15
CA VAL A 576 36.31 -26.30 -31.96
C VAL A 576 35.06 -26.76 -32.69
N LEU A 577 33.96 -26.06 -32.50
CA LEU A 577 32.70 -26.29 -33.21
C LEU A 577 32.60 -25.34 -34.39
N ASP A 578 32.23 -25.84 -35.56
CA ASP A 578 31.94 -24.98 -36.70
C ASP A 578 30.60 -24.25 -36.55
N SER A 579 30.58 -22.96 -36.92
CA SER A 579 29.37 -22.15 -36.92
C SER A 579 29.14 -21.48 -38.28
N PRO A 580 28.38 -22.11 -39.19
CA PRO A 580 28.18 -21.60 -40.55
C PRO A 580 27.46 -20.24 -40.58
N TYR A 581 26.71 -19.90 -39.53
CA TYR A 581 25.95 -18.66 -39.42
C TYR A 581 26.55 -17.64 -38.45
N ARG A 582 27.82 -17.82 -38.03
CA ARG A 582 28.49 -16.95 -37.05
C ARG A 582 27.72 -16.81 -35.72
N GLU A 583 26.92 -17.83 -35.38
CA GLU A 583 26.17 -17.92 -34.14
C GLU A 583 26.96 -18.74 -33.11
N ILE A 584 27.21 -18.17 -31.93
CA ILE A 584 27.95 -18.86 -30.85
C ILE A 584 27.01 -19.74 -30.01
N THR A 585 25.78 -19.28 -29.79
CA THR A 585 24.91 -19.84 -28.75
C THR A 585 24.38 -21.23 -29.11
N ARG A 586 23.91 -21.40 -30.35
CA ARG A 586 23.25 -22.64 -30.80
C ARG A 586 24.21 -23.84 -30.90
N PRO A 587 25.42 -23.73 -31.52
CA PRO A 587 26.36 -24.85 -31.58
C PRO A 587 26.78 -25.35 -30.20
N VAL A 588 26.99 -24.43 -29.25
CA VAL A 588 27.34 -24.80 -27.86
C VAL A 588 26.22 -25.59 -27.19
N ILE A 589 24.95 -25.17 -27.37
CA ILE A 589 23.80 -25.89 -26.79
C ILE A 589 23.63 -27.26 -27.44
N GLU A 590 23.77 -27.36 -28.77
CA GLU A 590 23.65 -28.64 -29.48
C GLU A 590 24.75 -29.62 -29.05
N TYR A 591 25.98 -29.13 -28.85
CA TYR A 591 27.08 -29.93 -28.32
C TYR A 591 26.87 -30.38 -26.87
N VAL A 592 26.46 -29.47 -25.99
CA VAL A 592 26.15 -29.84 -24.60
C VAL A 592 25.00 -30.85 -24.52
N LYS A 593 24.01 -30.73 -25.41
CA LYS A 593 22.93 -31.72 -25.52
C LYS A 593 23.41 -33.06 -26.06
N SER A 594 24.37 -33.09 -26.99
CA SER A 594 24.90 -34.36 -27.51
C SER A 594 25.67 -35.14 -26.45
N LEU A 595 26.46 -34.45 -25.61
CA LEU A 595 27.15 -35.08 -24.46
C LEU A 595 26.18 -35.80 -23.52
N ARG A 596 25.00 -35.23 -23.28
CA ARG A 596 23.97 -35.86 -22.45
C ARG A 596 23.17 -36.95 -23.18
N LYS A 597 23.03 -36.85 -24.50
CA LYS A 597 22.30 -37.85 -25.31
C LYS A 597 23.00 -39.21 -25.29
N GLU A 598 24.33 -39.20 -25.22
CA GLU A 598 25.15 -40.41 -25.15
C GLU A 598 25.10 -41.07 -23.76
N SER A 599 24.87 -40.31 -22.69
CA SER A 599 24.75 -40.82 -21.32
C SER A 599 23.80 -39.94 -20.49
N PRO A 600 22.51 -40.32 -20.39
CA PRO A 600 21.48 -39.49 -19.72
C PRO A 600 21.73 -39.21 -18.24
N ARG A 601 22.55 -40.04 -17.57
CA ARG A 601 22.92 -39.92 -16.15
C ARG A 601 24.17 -39.08 -15.89
N ASP A 602 24.80 -38.54 -16.93
CA ASP A 602 26.00 -37.72 -16.79
C ASP A 602 25.62 -36.24 -16.64
N ALA A 603 26.31 -35.55 -15.74
CA ALA A 603 26.15 -34.13 -15.53
C ALA A 603 27.12 -33.34 -16.40
N VAL A 604 26.66 -32.27 -17.05
CA VAL A 604 27.53 -31.38 -17.83
C VAL A 604 27.72 -30.07 -17.09
N SER A 605 28.96 -29.75 -16.71
CA SER A 605 29.32 -28.49 -16.07
C SER A 605 29.90 -27.52 -17.09
N VAL A 606 29.14 -26.49 -17.46
CA VAL A 606 29.57 -25.46 -18.41
C VAL A 606 30.17 -24.29 -17.64
N ILE A 607 31.46 -24.06 -17.82
CA ILE A 607 32.24 -23.04 -17.11
C ILE A 607 32.44 -21.83 -18.02
N ILE A 608 31.91 -20.68 -17.58
CA ILE A 608 31.88 -19.45 -18.38
C ILE A 608 32.74 -18.37 -17.69
N PRO A 609 33.84 -17.90 -18.30
CA PRO A 609 34.57 -16.75 -17.79
C PRO A 609 33.73 -15.46 -17.96
N GLU A 610 33.57 -14.69 -16.89
CA GLU A 610 32.76 -13.46 -16.89
C GLU A 610 33.54 -12.23 -16.40
N TYR A 611 33.32 -11.08 -17.04
CA TYR A 611 33.91 -9.81 -16.61
C TYR A 611 33.04 -9.15 -15.55
N VAL A 612 33.61 -8.83 -14.38
CA VAL A 612 32.95 -8.01 -13.37
C VAL A 612 33.42 -6.58 -13.50
N VAL A 613 32.54 -5.73 -14.04
CA VAL A 613 32.76 -4.31 -14.30
C VAL A 613 32.37 -3.43 -13.10
N GLY A 614 32.87 -2.20 -13.05
CA GLY A 614 32.67 -1.27 -11.94
C GLY A 614 31.38 -0.48 -12.01
N HIS A 615 31.00 -0.09 -13.24
CA HIS A 615 29.81 0.69 -13.52
C HIS A 615 28.73 -0.14 -14.23
N TRP A 616 27.47 0.27 -14.09
CA TRP A 616 26.34 -0.47 -14.67
C TRP A 616 26.28 -0.36 -16.19
N TYR A 617 26.68 0.77 -16.78
CA TYR A 617 26.67 0.97 -18.23
C TYR A 617 27.74 0.12 -18.92
N GLU A 618 28.82 -0.21 -18.21
CA GLU A 618 29.84 -1.16 -18.68
C GLU A 618 29.25 -2.58 -18.88
N HIS A 619 28.15 -2.95 -18.21
CA HIS A 619 27.45 -4.23 -18.45
C HIS A 619 26.63 -4.26 -19.75
N LEU A 620 26.26 -3.11 -20.32
CA LEU A 620 25.63 -3.08 -21.64
C LEU A 620 26.66 -3.37 -22.73
N LEU A 621 27.90 -2.92 -22.51
CA LEU A 621 29.03 -3.07 -23.44
C LEU A 621 29.75 -4.42 -23.30
N HIS A 622 29.67 -5.07 -22.14
CA HIS A 622 30.36 -6.33 -21.84
C HIS A 622 29.39 -7.43 -21.34
N ASN A 623 29.65 -8.70 -21.69
CA ASN A 623 28.94 -9.92 -21.23
C ASN A 623 27.54 -10.23 -21.81
N GLN A 624 27.03 -9.50 -22.81
CA GLN A 624 25.69 -9.78 -23.37
C GLN A 624 25.56 -11.22 -23.94
N SER A 625 26.61 -11.72 -24.60
CA SER A 625 26.63 -13.09 -25.15
C SER A 625 26.65 -14.17 -24.06
N ALA A 626 27.40 -13.97 -22.97
CA ALA A 626 27.44 -14.89 -21.84
C ALA A 626 26.10 -14.95 -21.09
N LEU A 627 25.43 -13.80 -20.90
CA LEU A 627 24.10 -13.73 -20.30
C LEU A 627 23.04 -14.47 -21.13
N ARG A 628 23.05 -14.30 -22.46
CA ARG A 628 22.16 -15.01 -23.39
C ARG A 628 22.38 -16.53 -23.35
N LEU A 629 23.64 -16.96 -23.37
CA LEU A 629 23.99 -18.38 -23.33
C LEU A 629 23.61 -19.03 -21.99
N LYS A 630 23.93 -18.38 -20.87
CA LYS A 630 23.50 -18.81 -19.53
C LYS A 630 21.98 -18.93 -19.44
N GLY A 631 21.26 -17.93 -19.95
CA GLY A 631 19.80 -17.94 -20.01
C GLY A 631 19.25 -19.17 -20.72
N ARG A 632 19.85 -19.58 -21.85
CA ARG A 632 19.41 -20.78 -22.59
C ARG A 632 19.87 -22.10 -21.96
N LEU A 633 21.09 -22.16 -21.44
CA LEU A 633 21.63 -23.37 -20.80
C LEU A 633 20.86 -23.74 -19.52
N LEU A 634 20.32 -22.76 -18.79
CA LEU A 634 19.46 -23.00 -17.62
C LEU A 634 18.19 -23.81 -17.92
N PHE A 635 17.71 -23.80 -19.18
CA PHE A 635 16.57 -24.60 -19.61
C PHE A 635 16.98 -25.97 -20.17
N THR A 636 18.25 -26.36 -20.05
CA THR A 636 18.74 -27.67 -20.48
C THR A 636 18.90 -28.58 -19.26
N PRO A 637 18.11 -29.65 -19.12
CA PRO A 637 18.17 -30.53 -17.94
C PRO A 637 19.58 -31.12 -17.73
N GLY A 638 20.01 -31.34 -16.49
CA GLY A 638 21.32 -31.94 -16.17
C GLY A 638 22.55 -31.09 -16.54
N VAL A 639 22.36 -29.81 -16.88
CA VAL A 639 23.45 -28.87 -17.20
C VAL A 639 23.61 -27.86 -16.08
N MET A 640 24.79 -27.82 -15.48
CA MET A 640 25.15 -26.86 -14.46
C MET A 640 26.00 -25.75 -15.08
N VAL A 641 25.60 -24.49 -14.91
CA VAL A 641 26.37 -23.35 -15.45
C VAL A 641 27.15 -22.67 -14.34
N THR A 642 28.47 -22.69 -14.44
CA THR A 642 29.38 -22.07 -13.47
C THR A 642 30.03 -20.82 -14.05
N SER A 643 29.67 -19.64 -13.51
CA SER A 643 30.29 -18.37 -13.89
C SER A 643 31.59 -18.17 -13.11
N VAL A 644 32.73 -17.97 -13.79
CA VAL A 644 34.02 -17.64 -13.16
C VAL A 644 34.29 -16.14 -13.30
N PRO A 645 34.05 -15.34 -12.25
CA PRO A 645 34.18 -13.90 -12.34
C PRO A 645 35.64 -13.45 -12.32
N TYR A 646 35.98 -12.53 -13.24
CA TYR A 646 37.23 -11.79 -13.25
C TYR A 646 36.95 -10.31 -13.00
N GLN A 647 37.47 -9.78 -11.89
CA GLN A 647 37.25 -8.38 -11.50
C GLN A 647 38.16 -7.45 -12.30
N LEU A 648 37.56 -6.54 -13.06
CA LEU A 648 38.31 -5.47 -13.72
C LEU A 648 38.73 -4.41 -12.70
N GLN A 649 39.77 -3.64 -13.02
CA GLN A 649 40.24 -2.52 -12.18
C GLN A 649 39.12 -1.51 -11.87
N SER A 650 38.18 -1.29 -12.81
CA SER A 650 37.01 -0.43 -12.59
C SER A 650 36.12 -0.92 -11.43
N SER A 651 36.01 -2.25 -11.25
CA SER A 651 35.30 -2.89 -10.13
C SER A 651 36.04 -2.72 -8.81
N GLU A 652 37.37 -2.85 -8.81
CA GLU A 652 38.19 -2.59 -7.62
C GLU A 652 38.12 -1.12 -7.20
N ALA A 653 38.17 -0.18 -8.15
CA ALA A 653 37.99 1.24 -7.90
C ALA A 653 36.59 1.56 -7.35
N ALA A 654 35.55 0.86 -7.84
CA ALA A 654 34.19 0.96 -7.29
C ALA A 654 34.10 0.42 -5.85
N LYS A 655 34.80 -0.69 -5.52
CA LYS A 655 34.89 -1.21 -4.15
C LYS A 655 35.60 -0.23 -3.21
N ARG A 656 36.71 0.38 -3.65
CA ARG A 656 37.41 1.42 -2.87
C ARG A 656 36.51 2.63 -2.59
N ARG A 657 35.74 3.10 -3.57
CA ARG A 657 34.75 4.18 -3.38
C ARG A 657 33.64 3.80 -2.38
N ALA A 658 33.15 2.56 -2.43
CA ALA A 658 32.12 2.06 -1.52
C ALA A 658 32.65 1.95 -0.08
N ARG A 659 33.88 1.45 0.10
CA ARG A 659 34.55 1.36 1.41
C ARG A 659 34.81 2.75 2.01
N LYS A 660 35.34 3.70 1.22
CA LYS A 660 35.54 5.09 1.66
C LYS A 660 34.23 5.75 2.11
N ARG A 661 33.10 5.43 1.46
CA ARG A 661 31.76 5.86 1.90
C ARG A 661 31.29 5.17 3.18
N GLN A 662 31.61 3.89 3.40
CA GLN A 662 31.28 3.19 4.65
C GLN A 662 32.09 3.73 5.83
N GLU A 663 33.39 3.99 5.64
CA GLU A 663 34.27 4.58 6.66
C GLU A 663 33.78 5.98 7.09
N TRP A 664 33.30 6.81 6.14
CA TRP A 664 32.65 8.10 6.45
C TRP A 664 31.34 7.96 7.24
N ASN A 665 30.67 6.81 7.18
CA ASN A 665 29.38 6.57 7.85
C ASN A 665 29.49 5.57 9.03
N ALA A 666 30.68 5.36 9.57
CA ALA A 666 30.88 4.53 10.76
C ALA A 666 30.17 5.12 11.99
N PRO A 667 29.79 4.30 12.99
CA PRO A 667 29.25 4.81 14.25
C PRO A 667 30.19 5.86 14.87
N GLY A 668 29.65 7.05 15.17
CA GLY A 668 30.42 8.17 15.71
C GLY A 668 31.17 9.03 14.67
N ALA A 669 31.03 8.78 13.36
CA ALA A 669 31.72 9.56 12.33
C ALA A 669 31.37 11.07 12.33
N VAL A 670 30.15 11.44 12.76
CA VAL A 670 29.75 12.86 12.96
C VAL A 670 30.57 13.51 14.08
N ARG A 671 31.04 12.73 15.06
CA ARG A 671 31.84 13.19 16.20
C ARG A 671 33.35 13.17 15.94
N ARG A 672 33.81 12.34 14.99
CA ARG A 672 35.24 12.15 14.69
C ARG A 672 35.81 13.14 13.66
N GLY A 673 34.97 13.90 12.97
CA GLY A 673 35.40 14.73 11.83
C GLY A 673 35.85 13.87 10.64
N PRO A 674 36.10 14.47 9.46
CA PRO A 674 36.63 13.73 8.33
C PRO A 674 38.01 13.16 8.69
N ALA A 675 38.19 11.85 8.46
CA ALA A 675 39.46 11.18 8.72
C ALA A 675 40.58 11.88 7.94
N GLN A 676 41.55 12.48 8.65
CA GLN A 676 42.77 12.99 8.07
C GLN A 676 43.46 11.83 7.36
N THR A 677 43.56 11.92 6.03
CA THR A 677 44.41 11.02 5.27
C THR A 677 45.84 11.32 5.62
N ASP A 678 46.49 10.46 6.39
CA ASP A 678 47.94 10.50 6.60
C ASP A 678 48.62 10.45 5.22
N ARG A 679 49.15 11.60 4.78
CA ARG A 679 50.12 11.64 3.69
C ARG A 679 51.36 10.93 4.22
N ALA A 680 51.68 9.78 3.65
CA ALA A 680 52.94 9.10 3.88
C ALA A 680 54.09 10.10 3.67
N LYS A 681 54.91 10.29 4.71
CA LYS A 681 56.19 10.99 4.62
C LYS A 681 57.05 10.23 3.62
N GLU A 682 57.34 10.86 2.48
CA GLU A 682 58.48 10.48 1.64
C GLU A 682 59.74 10.53 2.50
N SER A 683 60.37 9.38 2.69
CA SER A 683 61.72 9.29 3.22
C SER A 683 62.69 9.77 2.15
N SER A 684 63.23 10.97 2.33
CA SER A 684 64.43 11.42 1.63
C SER A 684 65.62 10.52 1.98
N PRO A 685 66.50 10.17 1.02
CA PRO A 685 67.67 9.37 1.29
C PRO A 685 68.83 10.27 1.74
N SER A 686 69.54 9.89 2.79
CA SER A 686 70.89 10.40 3.05
C SER A 686 71.80 9.26 3.48
N THR A 687 72.79 9.03 2.63
CA THR A 687 74.17 8.54 2.85
C THR A 687 74.56 8.16 4.27
#